data_AF-K2J7I6-F1
#
_entry.id   AF-K2J7I6-F1
#
_cell.length_a   1.000
_cell.length_b   1.000
_cell.length_c   1.000
_cell.angle_alpha   90.00
_cell.angle_beta   90.00
_cell.angle_gamma   90.00
#
_symmetry.space_group_name_H-M   'P 1'
#
loop_
_entity.id
_entity.type
_entity.pdbx_description
1 polymer ?
#
loop_
_entity_poly.entity_id
_entity_poly.type
_entity_poly.pdbx_seq_one_letter_code
_entity_poly.pdbx_strand_id
1 'polypeptide(L)'
;MADVNTPKFDTEQKVQDWLEAVIEQDALSDFIIGADQVSESLEGHESPEFKPSFPIDYITRLGNLRAAQHVLGELHTLELVSKNSRSISREKGERLFVDLLYCARETSRFVLFEIKNQDGSAREAVTEIMAYEHETLNHTPFSSANDVMMVIVSRNFSTLLDHAITGLNSWSRRRVLCLRFEESEADPRLVVHIPTAWSAIGQKGLAVDGIVTATLSFTPSPDLDEDDIHAVCSTAAGLMVREAERSGGSGFAMVAYNHLYPGMAVSPYLILAGVVNPFSFMKRAQSEGFLENSRSPISDYILENGRTGDLSACWSWLSNDGGAAVQYLKGYGSPEWALSQGWEDIRNIERWRYPGLTLDRHIMPVSVDFWGVLGDYARDAVRNVDRMRNFMTSCARPGMDWRHPILGVLLLDEIASAPPLIDGQWTFSAMFRLGLLLGRFGSLSAQIADAEPEQQRLLKASSFWAEVDMAGMLQEVALRYMSAEDMDEAPPTISVRRCETGDEAFASVSAFVDWISRTFVDEEEELMQAAFSVGWHVYPIFDPQFDAGQNNPQVASLRELAVAKARDWLKWSVVEATGDGRDAGAATKAIAESFGEQVPLSEGKDAALAAVDELSPVILIDKLLTEIPRIVDSWHPQLAHTLAPVASIGHDWDWLEQQIAAARKRGEKHPCISIGAGGEIAVSILPPMPWIPVVDDVTEKVLLSSNSSGSEIILVVSWEDLRAGKVPGLS
;
A
#
# COMPACT_ATOMS: atom_id res chain seq x y z
N MET A 1 18.95 57.09 -24.42
CA MET A 1 17.72 56.71 -23.69
C MET A 1 16.71 56.26 -24.72
N ALA A 2 15.95 55.20 -24.39
CA ALA A 2 15.00 54.45 -25.20
C ALA A 2 15.61 53.35 -26.09
N ASP A 3 15.77 52.15 -25.52
CA ASP A 3 14.91 51.01 -25.90
C ASP A 3 14.94 50.03 -24.71
N VAL A 4 13.95 50.15 -23.84
CA VAL A 4 13.68 49.13 -22.81
C VAL A 4 12.85 48.08 -23.52
N ASN A 5 13.42 46.89 -23.63
CA ASN A 5 12.85 45.71 -24.28
C ASN A 5 11.46 45.40 -23.65
N THR A 6 10.38 45.89 -24.25
CA THR A 6 9.02 45.57 -23.80
C THR A 6 8.71 44.14 -24.22
N PRO A 7 8.39 43.20 -23.30
CA PRO A 7 8.10 41.83 -23.66
C PRO A 7 6.93 41.75 -24.65
N LYS A 8 7.03 40.88 -25.66
CA LYS A 8 6.05 40.72 -26.75
C LYS A 8 4.68 40.31 -26.21
N PHE A 9 4.66 39.64 -25.05
CA PHE A 9 3.46 39.10 -24.39
C PHE A 9 3.25 39.66 -22.96
N ASP A 10 3.22 40.99 -22.83
CA ASP A 10 3.04 41.70 -21.54
C ASP A 10 1.61 41.69 -20.97
N THR A 11 0.59 41.25 -21.73
CA THR A 11 -0.80 41.16 -21.27
C THR A 11 -1.41 39.76 -21.50
N GLU A 12 -2.39 39.39 -20.68
CA GLU A 12 -3.17 38.14 -20.83
C GLU A 12 -3.83 38.06 -22.22
N GLN A 13 -4.41 39.17 -22.70
CA GLN A 13 -5.00 39.25 -24.03
C GLN A 13 -4.02 38.89 -25.15
N LYS A 14 -2.74 39.29 -25.06
CA LYS A 14 -1.75 38.95 -26.09
C LYS A 14 -1.41 37.47 -26.10
N VAL A 15 -1.36 36.84 -24.92
CA VAL A 15 -1.16 35.39 -24.80
C VAL A 15 -2.39 34.66 -25.35
N GLN A 16 -3.59 35.14 -25.03
CA GLN A 16 -4.86 34.61 -25.55
C GLN A 16 -4.95 34.68 -27.07
N ASP A 17 -4.66 35.85 -27.67
CA ASP A 17 -4.71 36.04 -29.13
C ASP A 17 -3.73 35.11 -29.85
N TRP A 18 -2.55 34.91 -29.28
CA TRP A 18 -1.57 33.96 -29.82
C TRP A 18 -2.04 32.51 -29.70
N LEU A 19 -2.59 32.13 -28.54
CA LEU A 19 -3.11 30.79 -28.30
C LEU A 19 -4.28 30.48 -29.25
N GLU A 20 -5.20 31.42 -29.44
CA GLU A 20 -6.30 31.32 -30.42
C GLU A 20 -5.74 31.07 -31.82
N ALA A 21 -4.76 31.86 -32.26
CA ALA A 21 -4.16 31.72 -33.59
C ALA A 21 -3.43 30.39 -33.80
N VAL A 22 -2.79 29.84 -32.75
CA VAL A 22 -2.12 28.53 -32.79
C VAL A 22 -3.15 27.39 -32.85
N ILE A 23 -4.23 27.49 -32.09
CA ILE A 23 -5.31 26.50 -32.08
C ILE A 23 -6.05 26.48 -33.42
N GLU A 24 -6.34 27.65 -34.01
CA GLU A 24 -6.97 27.74 -35.34
C GLU A 24 -6.15 27.09 -36.46
N GLN A 25 -4.83 26.99 -36.28
CA GLN A 25 -3.90 26.33 -37.20
C GLN A 25 -3.73 24.83 -36.91
N ASP A 26 -4.43 24.29 -35.92
CA ASP A 26 -4.30 22.92 -35.41
C ASP A 26 -2.84 22.58 -35.03
N ALA A 27 -2.12 23.58 -34.53
CA ALA A 27 -0.69 23.49 -34.21
C ALA A 27 -0.40 23.48 -32.70
N LEU A 28 -1.43 23.48 -31.83
CA LEU A 28 -1.25 23.61 -30.38
C LEU A 28 -0.30 22.57 -29.79
N SER A 29 -0.40 21.31 -30.23
CA SER A 29 0.49 20.23 -29.79
C SER A 29 1.96 20.55 -30.03
N ASP A 30 2.29 21.21 -31.13
CA ASP A 30 3.68 21.51 -31.53
C ASP A 30 4.32 22.58 -30.63
N PHE A 31 3.50 23.39 -29.96
CA PHE A 31 3.94 24.41 -29.01
C PHE A 31 3.99 23.92 -27.56
N ILE A 32 3.48 22.71 -27.29
CA ILE A 32 3.50 22.10 -25.94
C ILE A 32 4.74 21.22 -25.79
N ILE A 33 5.59 21.56 -24.82
CA ILE A 33 6.77 20.78 -24.43
C ILE A 33 6.48 19.95 -23.18
N GLY A 34 6.92 18.70 -23.17
CA GLY A 34 6.84 17.81 -21.99
C GLY A 34 5.63 16.88 -21.99
N ALA A 35 4.85 16.83 -23.07
CA ALA A 35 3.74 15.86 -23.19
C ALA A 35 4.23 14.40 -23.15
N ASP A 36 5.35 14.10 -23.81
CA ASP A 36 5.95 12.76 -23.81
C ASP A 36 6.42 12.35 -22.41
N GLN A 37 7.04 13.28 -21.65
CA GLN A 37 7.50 13.04 -20.27
C GLN A 37 6.36 12.68 -19.32
N VAL A 38 5.15 13.23 -19.53
CA VAL A 38 3.96 12.84 -18.76
C VAL A 38 3.61 11.37 -19.01
N SER A 39 3.68 10.94 -20.27
CA SER A 39 3.40 9.55 -20.66
C SER A 39 4.47 8.60 -20.12
N GLU A 40 5.75 8.94 -20.29
CA GLU A 40 6.89 8.18 -19.75
C GLU A 40 6.80 8.02 -18.21
N SER A 41 6.42 9.08 -17.48
CA SER A 41 6.26 9.03 -16.01
C SER A 41 5.11 8.10 -15.56
N LEU A 42 4.10 7.90 -16.42
CA LEU A 42 2.97 7.00 -16.14
C LEU A 42 3.28 5.56 -16.51
N GLU A 43 4.07 5.33 -17.56
CA GLU A 43 4.38 3.98 -18.07
C GLU A 43 5.02 3.09 -16.99
N GLY A 44 5.93 3.60 -16.17
CA GLY A 44 6.52 2.78 -15.10
C GLY A 44 5.55 2.43 -13.98
N HIS A 45 4.67 3.36 -13.58
CA HIS A 45 3.69 3.09 -12.53
C HIS A 45 2.58 2.15 -13.04
N GLU A 46 2.18 2.29 -14.30
CA GLU A 46 1.17 1.45 -14.94
C GLU A 46 1.77 0.20 -15.62
N SER A 47 3.04 -0.12 -15.34
CA SER A 47 3.75 -1.24 -15.95
C SER A 47 3.01 -2.57 -15.76
N PRO A 48 2.77 -3.33 -16.84
CA PRO A 48 2.19 -4.66 -16.74
C PRO A 48 3.18 -5.68 -16.17
N GLU A 49 4.47 -5.33 -16.09
CA GLU A 49 5.53 -6.26 -15.70
C GLU A 49 5.80 -6.25 -14.21
N PHE A 50 5.60 -5.10 -13.53
CA PHE A 50 5.95 -4.87 -12.12
C PHE A 50 4.76 -4.89 -11.16
N LYS A 51 5.04 -5.23 -9.89
CA LYS A 51 4.06 -5.23 -8.81
C LYS A 51 3.69 -3.77 -8.52
N PRO A 52 2.40 -3.41 -8.51
CA PRO A 52 2.00 -2.03 -8.24
C PRO A 52 2.27 -1.70 -6.78
N SER A 53 2.90 -0.56 -6.51
CA SER A 53 3.08 -0.05 -5.15
C SER A 53 1.86 0.74 -4.70
N PHE A 54 1.48 0.68 -3.42
CA PHE A 54 0.46 1.55 -2.87
C PHE A 54 0.95 3.02 -2.85
N PRO A 55 0.32 3.96 -3.59
CA PRO A 55 0.98 5.20 -3.98
C PRO A 55 0.82 6.32 -2.95
N ILE A 56 0.96 6.09 -1.64
CA ILE A 56 0.71 7.12 -0.61
C ILE A 56 1.43 8.44 -0.94
N ASP A 57 2.73 8.37 -1.21
CA ASP A 57 3.52 9.55 -1.52
C ASP A 57 3.44 10.01 -2.98
N TYR A 58 2.94 9.14 -3.85
CA TYR A 58 2.81 9.39 -5.28
C TYR A 58 1.38 9.77 -5.69
N ILE A 59 0.41 9.75 -4.78
CA ILE A 59 -1.02 9.82 -5.09
C ILE A 59 -1.39 11.12 -5.81
N THR A 60 -0.85 12.24 -5.32
CA THR A 60 -1.11 13.56 -5.88
C THR A 60 -0.39 13.77 -7.21
N ARG A 61 0.85 13.27 -7.31
CA ARG A 61 1.66 13.27 -8.53
C ARG A 61 0.96 12.46 -9.62
N LEU A 62 0.47 11.26 -9.29
CA LEU A 62 -0.30 10.39 -10.17
C LEU A 62 -1.63 11.04 -10.60
N GLY A 63 -2.34 11.69 -9.67
CA GLY A 63 -3.56 12.45 -9.98
C GLY A 63 -3.30 13.57 -10.99
N ASN A 64 -2.22 14.34 -10.80
CA ASN A 64 -1.81 15.41 -11.71
C ASN A 64 -1.33 14.87 -13.06
N LEU A 65 -0.53 13.80 -13.09
CA LEU A 65 -0.08 13.15 -14.33
C LEU A 65 -1.25 12.61 -15.15
N ARG A 66 -2.18 11.88 -14.53
CA ARG A 66 -3.38 11.35 -15.21
C ARG A 66 -4.28 12.46 -15.71
N ALA A 67 -4.44 13.55 -14.95
CA ALA A 67 -5.17 14.73 -15.42
C ALA A 67 -4.48 15.36 -16.64
N ALA A 68 -3.17 15.58 -16.58
CA ALA A 68 -2.39 16.13 -17.68
C ALA A 68 -2.47 15.27 -18.93
N GLN A 69 -2.21 13.96 -18.83
CA GLN A 69 -2.29 13.02 -19.94
C GLN A 69 -3.67 13.03 -20.60
N HIS A 70 -4.73 13.02 -19.79
CA HIS A 70 -6.10 13.03 -20.31
C HIS A 70 -6.41 14.29 -21.09
N VAL A 71 -6.06 15.47 -20.56
CA VAL A 71 -6.34 16.74 -21.24
C VAL A 71 -5.46 16.89 -22.49
N LEU A 72 -4.17 16.55 -22.41
CA LEU A 72 -3.25 16.62 -23.54
C LEU A 72 -3.73 15.82 -24.76
N GLY A 73 -4.29 14.62 -24.53
CA GLY A 73 -4.85 13.79 -25.60
C GLY A 73 -6.09 14.36 -26.29
N GLU A 74 -6.65 15.46 -25.78
CA GLU A 74 -7.88 16.08 -26.27
C GLU A 74 -7.62 17.47 -26.90
N LEU A 75 -6.37 17.92 -26.95
CA LEU A 75 -5.98 19.23 -27.50
C LEU A 75 -5.78 19.23 -29.03
N HIS A 76 -6.50 18.35 -29.73
CA HIS A 76 -6.45 18.22 -31.19
C HIS A 76 -7.81 18.57 -31.79
N THR A 77 -7.84 19.24 -32.95
CA THR A 77 -9.09 19.57 -33.68
C THR A 77 -10.13 20.25 -32.77
N LEU A 78 -9.76 21.41 -32.22
CA LEU A 78 -10.58 22.20 -31.31
C LEU A 78 -11.46 23.20 -32.07
N GLU A 79 -12.78 23.18 -31.83
CA GLU A 79 -13.74 24.15 -32.38
C GLU A 79 -14.06 25.24 -31.36
N LEU A 80 -13.84 26.52 -31.72
CA LEU A 80 -14.09 27.65 -30.84
C LEU A 80 -15.60 27.80 -30.56
N VAL A 81 -15.98 27.75 -29.29
CA VAL A 81 -17.36 27.96 -28.83
C VAL A 81 -17.56 29.39 -28.32
N SER A 82 -16.66 29.86 -27.46
CA SER A 82 -16.69 31.23 -26.92
C SER A 82 -15.30 31.72 -26.54
N LYS A 83 -15.17 33.04 -26.41
CA LYS A 83 -13.99 33.74 -25.87
C LYS A 83 -14.41 34.94 -25.04
N ASN A 84 -13.47 35.60 -24.37
CA ASN A 84 -13.74 36.68 -23.40
C ASN A 84 -14.59 37.87 -23.90
N SER A 85 -14.81 37.97 -25.21
CA SER A 85 -15.75 38.90 -25.84
C SER A 85 -17.24 38.59 -25.63
N ARG A 86 -17.60 37.36 -25.24
CA ARG A 86 -18.99 36.89 -25.13
C ARG A 86 -19.21 36.12 -23.83
N SER A 87 -20.22 36.55 -23.07
CA SER A 87 -20.64 35.85 -21.85
C SER A 87 -21.18 34.46 -22.19
N ILE A 88 -20.75 33.46 -21.44
CA ILE A 88 -21.27 32.08 -21.52
C ILE A 88 -22.49 31.86 -20.62
N SER A 89 -22.89 32.83 -19.79
CA SER A 89 -24.04 32.64 -18.90
C SER A 89 -25.34 32.42 -19.68
N ARG A 90 -26.07 31.39 -19.27
CA ARG A 90 -27.43 31.04 -19.67
C ARG A 90 -28.44 32.05 -19.15
N GLU A 91 -28.17 32.65 -18.00
CA GLU A 91 -29.07 33.56 -17.32
C GLU A 91 -28.84 35.02 -17.73
N LYS A 92 -29.96 35.74 -17.89
CA LYS A 92 -29.91 37.12 -18.36
C LYS A 92 -29.42 38.04 -17.24
N GLY A 93 -28.31 38.74 -17.50
CA GLY A 93 -27.75 39.77 -16.60
C GLY A 93 -26.49 39.32 -15.87
N GLU A 94 -26.18 38.04 -15.91
CA GLU A 94 -24.92 37.49 -15.43
C GLU A 94 -23.81 37.64 -16.48
N ARG A 95 -22.58 37.77 -15.98
CA ARG A 95 -21.40 38.11 -16.78
C ARG A 95 -20.29 37.11 -16.46
N LEU A 96 -20.20 36.05 -17.25
CA LEU A 96 -19.19 35.00 -17.14
C LEU A 96 -18.42 34.96 -18.46
N PHE A 97 -17.22 35.52 -18.47
CA PHE A 97 -16.38 35.67 -19.66
C PHE A 97 -15.17 34.77 -19.55
N VAL A 98 -15.30 33.54 -20.05
CA VAL A 98 -14.17 32.61 -20.18
C VAL A 98 -13.15 33.16 -21.19
N ASP A 99 -11.85 32.99 -20.93
CA ASP A 99 -10.81 33.40 -21.86
C ASP A 99 -10.97 32.69 -23.20
N LEU A 100 -10.93 31.36 -23.19
CA LEU A 100 -11.26 30.55 -24.36
C LEU A 100 -12.05 29.30 -23.93
N LEU A 101 -13.12 29.01 -24.66
CA LEU A 101 -13.89 27.78 -24.55
C LEU A 101 -13.94 27.11 -25.92
N TYR A 102 -13.40 25.90 -25.99
CA TYR A 102 -13.41 25.06 -27.18
C TYR A 102 -14.23 23.78 -26.96
N CYS A 103 -14.61 23.15 -28.05
CA CYS A 103 -15.13 21.78 -28.08
C CYS A 103 -14.20 20.91 -28.92
N ALA A 104 -13.66 19.83 -28.34
CA ALA A 104 -12.91 18.82 -29.07
C ALA A 104 -13.89 18.01 -29.92
N ARG A 105 -13.86 18.23 -31.24
CA ARG A 105 -14.95 17.78 -32.13
C ARG A 105 -15.12 16.26 -32.16
N GLU A 106 -14.02 15.52 -32.04
CA GLU A 106 -14.02 14.06 -32.14
C GLU A 106 -14.65 13.39 -30.92
N THR A 107 -14.47 13.99 -29.74
CA THR A 107 -14.91 13.43 -28.46
C THR A 107 -16.09 14.18 -27.86
N SER A 108 -16.46 15.32 -28.46
CA SER A 108 -17.51 16.23 -27.99
C SER A 108 -17.31 16.71 -26.54
N ARG A 109 -16.05 16.89 -26.14
CA ARG A 109 -15.70 17.40 -24.80
C ARG A 109 -15.36 18.88 -24.86
N PHE A 110 -15.74 19.62 -23.82
CA PHE A 110 -15.39 21.03 -23.69
C PHE A 110 -14.00 21.20 -23.08
N VAL A 111 -13.23 22.16 -23.58
CA VAL A 111 -11.92 22.55 -23.05
C VAL A 111 -11.95 24.03 -22.69
N LEU A 112 -11.85 24.31 -21.39
CA LEU A 112 -11.80 25.64 -20.82
C LEU A 112 -10.34 26.07 -20.66
N PHE A 113 -9.95 27.20 -21.22
CA PHE A 113 -8.65 27.82 -20.98
C PHE A 113 -8.82 29.02 -20.06
N GLU A 114 -7.92 29.11 -19.09
CA GLU A 114 -7.77 30.23 -18.16
C GLU A 114 -6.32 30.72 -18.21
N ILE A 115 -6.11 32.00 -18.50
CA ILE A 115 -4.78 32.55 -18.83
C ILE A 115 -4.38 33.59 -17.80
N LYS A 116 -3.30 33.33 -17.05
CA LYS A 116 -2.77 34.24 -16.03
C LYS A 116 -1.37 34.73 -16.37
N ASN A 117 -1.19 36.06 -16.45
CA ASN A 117 0.10 36.66 -16.84
C ASN A 117 0.84 37.35 -15.69
N GLN A 118 0.25 37.41 -14.48
CA GLN A 118 0.80 38.14 -13.33
C GLN A 118 0.90 37.29 -12.06
N ASP A 119 1.88 37.61 -11.20
CA ASP A 119 2.01 37.00 -9.87
C ASP A 119 0.85 37.43 -8.96
N GLY A 120 0.08 36.48 -8.43
CA GLY A 120 -0.96 36.72 -7.41
C GLY A 120 -2.40 36.39 -7.82
N SER A 121 -2.66 35.99 -9.06
CA SER A 121 -3.99 35.65 -9.58
C SER A 121 -4.46 34.21 -9.26
N ALA A 122 -3.76 33.49 -8.38
CA ALA A 122 -4.04 32.08 -8.06
C ALA A 122 -5.47 31.83 -7.57
N ARG A 123 -6.00 32.70 -6.70
CA ARG A 123 -7.39 32.59 -6.19
C ARG A 123 -8.42 32.87 -7.27
N GLU A 124 -8.11 33.82 -8.13
CA GLU A 124 -8.98 34.24 -9.23
C GLU A 124 -9.10 33.12 -10.26
N ALA A 125 -7.96 32.59 -10.74
CA ALA A 125 -7.91 31.50 -11.73
C ALA A 125 -8.75 30.27 -11.35
N VAL A 126 -8.61 29.78 -10.11
CA VAL A 126 -9.34 28.60 -9.63
C VAL A 126 -10.82 28.90 -9.48
N THR A 127 -11.17 30.09 -9.00
CA THR A 127 -12.57 30.48 -8.80
C THR A 127 -13.29 30.65 -10.13
N GLU A 128 -12.62 31.28 -11.11
CA GLU A 128 -13.15 31.54 -12.45
C GLU A 128 -13.34 30.24 -13.22
N ILE A 129 -12.31 29.39 -13.28
CA ILE A 129 -12.39 28.15 -14.05
C ILE A 129 -13.47 27.20 -13.52
N MET A 130 -13.68 27.14 -12.20
CA MET A 130 -14.78 26.38 -11.60
C MET A 130 -16.14 27.00 -11.87
N ALA A 131 -16.25 28.34 -11.90
CA ALA A 131 -17.49 29.00 -12.28
C ALA A 131 -17.84 28.74 -13.75
N TYR A 132 -16.84 28.74 -14.64
CA TYR A 132 -17.02 28.43 -16.06
C TYR A 132 -17.36 26.95 -16.29
N GLU A 133 -16.77 26.04 -15.53
CA GLU A 133 -17.16 24.62 -15.53
C GLU A 133 -18.64 24.48 -15.18
N HIS A 134 -19.07 25.07 -14.06
CA HIS A 134 -20.46 25.00 -13.61
C HIS A 134 -21.42 25.57 -14.66
N GLU A 135 -21.06 26.71 -15.26
CA GLU A 135 -21.89 27.32 -16.29
C GLU A 135 -21.96 26.47 -17.55
N THR A 136 -20.85 25.84 -17.95
CA THR A 136 -20.85 24.87 -19.07
C THR A 136 -21.82 23.71 -18.79
N LEU A 137 -21.79 23.17 -17.58
CA LEU A 137 -22.71 22.10 -17.15
C LEU A 137 -24.18 22.56 -17.07
N ASN A 138 -24.45 23.85 -16.86
CA ASN A 138 -25.81 24.41 -16.96
C ASN A 138 -26.35 24.35 -18.39
N HIS A 139 -25.48 24.35 -19.40
CA HIS A 139 -25.86 24.15 -20.81
C HIS A 139 -25.94 22.67 -21.18
N THR A 140 -25.22 21.79 -20.48
CA THR A 140 -25.19 20.33 -20.75
C THR A 140 -25.56 19.49 -19.52
N PRO A 141 -26.87 19.43 -19.16
CA PRO A 141 -27.30 18.65 -18.02
C PRO A 141 -26.95 17.16 -18.21
N PHE A 142 -26.55 16.51 -17.11
CA PHE A 142 -26.04 15.13 -17.06
C PHE A 142 -24.65 14.89 -17.66
N SER A 143 -23.97 15.94 -18.15
CA SER A 143 -22.54 15.82 -18.48
C SER A 143 -21.74 15.42 -17.25
N SER A 144 -20.78 14.54 -17.47
CA SER A 144 -19.83 14.11 -16.46
C SER A 144 -18.79 15.21 -16.21
N ALA A 145 -18.15 15.16 -15.04
CA ALA A 145 -16.95 15.96 -14.75
C ALA A 145 -15.81 15.75 -15.74
N ASN A 146 -15.80 14.65 -16.51
CA ASN A 146 -14.80 14.37 -17.53
C ASN A 146 -15.19 14.93 -18.91
N ASP A 147 -16.39 15.49 -19.06
CA ASP A 147 -16.84 16.09 -20.32
C ASP A 147 -16.39 17.56 -20.42
N VAL A 148 -15.93 18.14 -19.31
CA VAL A 148 -15.37 19.48 -19.22
C VAL A 148 -13.95 19.39 -18.69
N MET A 149 -13.00 19.68 -19.56
CA MET A 149 -11.57 19.73 -19.27
C MET A 149 -11.11 21.16 -19.10
N MET A 150 -10.03 21.33 -18.35
CA MET A 150 -9.54 22.62 -17.91
C MET A 150 -8.05 22.74 -18.23
N VAL A 151 -7.64 23.90 -18.72
CA VAL A 151 -6.26 24.26 -19.02
C VAL A 151 -5.97 25.59 -18.36
N ILE A 152 -4.96 25.62 -17.48
CA ILE A 152 -4.46 26.87 -16.90
C ILE A 152 -3.12 27.18 -17.57
N VAL A 153 -3.07 28.30 -18.28
CA VAL A 153 -1.84 28.84 -18.86
C VAL A 153 -1.32 29.94 -17.94
N SER A 154 -0.12 29.78 -17.39
CA SER A 154 0.46 30.79 -16.50
C SER A 154 1.96 30.97 -16.70
N ARG A 155 2.49 32.17 -16.50
CA ARG A 155 3.95 32.36 -16.42
C ARG A 155 4.54 31.79 -15.13
N ASN A 156 3.75 31.74 -14.06
CA ASN A 156 4.19 31.30 -12.74
C ASN A 156 3.10 30.50 -12.02
N PHE A 157 3.51 29.37 -11.45
CA PHE A 157 2.66 28.52 -10.60
C PHE A 157 3.07 28.71 -9.15
N SER A 158 2.34 29.59 -8.45
CA SER A 158 2.55 29.82 -7.02
C SER A 158 2.17 28.58 -6.18
N THR A 159 2.71 28.45 -4.97
CA THR A 159 2.34 27.39 -4.01
C THR A 159 0.82 27.27 -3.84
N LEU A 160 0.11 28.39 -3.73
CA LEU A 160 -1.35 28.35 -3.56
C LEU A 160 -2.05 27.75 -4.78
N LEU A 161 -1.59 28.07 -6.00
CA LEU A 161 -2.15 27.55 -7.24
C LEU A 161 -1.85 26.04 -7.36
N ASP A 162 -0.62 25.63 -7.06
CA ASP A 162 -0.22 24.21 -7.07
C ASP A 162 -1.05 23.36 -6.11
N HIS A 163 -1.27 23.84 -4.88
CA HIS A 163 -2.11 23.16 -3.90
C HIS A 163 -3.58 23.08 -4.34
N ALA A 164 -4.12 24.17 -4.91
CA ALA A 164 -5.50 24.19 -5.36
C ALA A 164 -5.72 23.23 -6.54
N ILE A 165 -4.86 23.27 -7.55
CA ILE A 165 -4.95 22.39 -8.72
C ILE A 165 -4.73 20.93 -8.34
N THR A 166 -3.75 20.65 -7.48
CA THR A 166 -3.55 19.29 -6.95
C THR A 166 -4.80 18.78 -6.24
N GLY A 167 -5.47 19.64 -5.47
CA GLY A 167 -6.73 19.30 -4.82
C GLY A 167 -7.86 18.98 -5.80
N LEU A 168 -7.97 19.77 -6.88
CA LEU A 168 -8.94 19.53 -7.94
C LEU A 168 -8.67 18.20 -8.67
N ASN A 169 -7.43 17.95 -9.07
CA ASN A 169 -7.04 16.75 -9.82
C ASN A 169 -7.11 15.48 -8.97
N SER A 170 -6.58 15.52 -7.74
CA SER A 170 -6.39 14.31 -6.91
C SER A 170 -7.63 13.97 -6.08
N TRP A 171 -8.29 14.97 -5.50
CA TRP A 171 -9.39 14.73 -4.54
C TRP A 171 -10.77 14.96 -5.14
N SER A 172 -10.90 15.93 -6.05
CA SER A 172 -12.17 16.22 -6.75
C SER A 172 -12.28 15.55 -8.13
N ARG A 173 -11.24 14.82 -8.55
CA ARG A 173 -11.16 14.10 -9.83
C ARG A 173 -11.50 14.97 -11.05
N ARG A 174 -11.14 16.25 -10.99
CA ARG A 174 -11.20 17.17 -12.13
C ARG A 174 -9.99 16.95 -13.05
N ARG A 175 -10.05 17.51 -14.25
CA ARG A 175 -9.02 17.36 -15.29
C ARG A 175 -8.43 18.71 -15.63
N VAL A 176 -7.46 19.16 -14.83
CA VAL A 176 -6.76 20.43 -15.01
C VAL A 176 -5.33 20.19 -15.50
N LEU A 177 -5.03 20.62 -16.72
CA LEU A 177 -3.68 20.71 -17.28
C LEU A 177 -3.07 22.07 -16.96
N CYS A 178 -1.82 22.06 -16.51
CA CYS A 178 -1.06 23.28 -16.25
C CYS A 178 0.00 23.47 -17.34
N LEU A 179 -0.03 24.61 -18.00
CA LEU A 179 0.94 24.98 -19.02
C LEU A 179 1.68 26.25 -18.59
N ARG A 180 2.98 26.14 -18.39
CA ARG A 180 3.85 27.28 -18.14
C ARG A 180 4.14 28.00 -19.45
N PHE A 181 3.72 29.26 -19.54
CA PHE A 181 4.02 30.09 -20.69
C PHE A 181 5.45 30.64 -20.61
N GLU A 182 6.27 30.30 -21.60
CA GLU A 182 7.65 30.76 -21.72
C GLU A 182 7.84 31.59 -23.00
N GLU A 183 8.45 32.75 -22.82
CA GLU A 183 8.84 33.63 -23.91
C GLU A 183 10.35 33.46 -24.14
N SER A 184 10.73 32.72 -25.19
CA SER A 184 12.13 32.66 -25.62
C SER A 184 12.44 33.75 -26.65
N GLU A 185 13.72 34.10 -26.84
CA GLU A 185 14.14 35.06 -27.88
C GLU A 185 13.79 34.60 -29.32
N ALA A 186 13.52 33.31 -29.53
CA ALA A 186 13.26 32.72 -30.85
C ALA A 186 11.77 32.43 -31.13
N ASP A 187 10.98 31.96 -30.14
CA ASP A 187 9.52 31.74 -30.25
C ASP A 187 8.84 31.49 -28.88
N PRO A 188 7.54 31.81 -28.71
CA PRO A 188 6.74 31.49 -27.51
C PRO A 188 6.46 29.99 -27.39
N ARG A 189 6.41 29.45 -26.17
CA ARG A 189 6.19 28.01 -25.91
C ARG A 189 5.34 27.78 -24.65
N LEU A 190 4.73 26.60 -24.57
CA LEU A 190 3.96 26.12 -23.42
C LEU A 190 4.67 24.89 -22.85
N VAL A 191 5.20 24.96 -21.65
CA VAL A 191 5.85 23.83 -20.99
C VAL A 191 4.86 23.19 -20.02
N VAL A 192 4.66 21.88 -20.10
CA VAL A 192 3.82 21.17 -19.12
C VAL A 192 4.39 21.37 -17.73
N HIS A 193 3.58 21.94 -16.84
CA HIS A 193 3.89 22.05 -15.41
C HIS A 193 3.11 20.96 -14.70
N ILE A 194 3.78 20.17 -13.85
CA ILE A 194 3.07 19.24 -12.98
C ILE A 194 3.11 19.80 -11.55
N PRO A 195 1.96 20.19 -10.98
CA PRO A 195 1.91 20.74 -9.65
C PRO A 195 2.50 19.80 -8.59
N THR A 196 3.23 20.40 -7.65
CA THR A 196 3.85 19.70 -6.52
C THR A 196 3.34 20.29 -5.20
N ALA A 197 2.44 19.55 -4.54
CA ALA A 197 1.79 20.00 -3.30
C ALA A 197 1.81 18.96 -2.17
N TRP A 198 2.45 17.81 -2.38
CA TRP A 198 2.57 16.75 -1.39
C TRP A 198 3.90 16.82 -0.66
N SER A 199 3.85 16.62 0.66
CA SER A 199 5.03 16.39 1.48
C SER A 199 5.12 14.91 1.74
N ALA A 200 6.15 14.25 1.18
CA ALA A 200 6.32 12.81 1.37
C ALA A 200 6.38 12.43 2.85
N ILE A 201 5.64 11.39 3.20
CA ILE A 201 5.53 10.84 4.54
C ILE A 201 6.30 9.53 4.72
N GLY A 202 6.88 9.00 3.63
CA GLY A 202 7.82 7.88 3.63
C GLY A 202 7.21 6.51 3.87
N GLN A 203 5.89 6.43 3.84
CA GLN A 203 5.16 5.22 4.21
C GLN A 203 4.84 4.41 2.94
N LYS A 204 5.34 3.16 2.90
CA LYS A 204 5.05 2.18 1.82
C LYS A 204 3.61 1.64 1.88
N GLY A 205 3.00 1.70 3.07
CA GLY A 205 1.63 1.26 3.37
C GLY A 205 1.05 2.06 4.53
N LEU A 206 -0.18 1.77 4.92
CA LEU A 206 -0.83 2.38 6.05
C LEU A 206 -0.15 2.00 7.37
N ALA A 207 -0.31 2.83 8.39
CA ALA A 207 0.10 2.48 9.75
C ALA A 207 -0.76 1.35 10.33
N VAL A 208 -0.30 0.75 11.43
CA VAL A 208 -1.01 -0.32 12.19
C VAL A 208 -2.44 0.09 12.53
N ASP A 209 -2.67 1.37 12.85
CA ASP A 209 -3.96 1.99 13.14
C ASP A 209 -4.58 2.72 11.93
N GLY A 210 -4.06 2.43 10.72
CA GLY A 210 -4.41 3.09 9.48
C GLY A 210 -5.74 2.65 8.88
N ILE A 211 -6.27 1.47 9.28
CA ILE A 211 -7.63 1.04 8.97
C ILE A 211 -8.36 0.70 10.26
N VAL A 212 -9.54 1.31 10.41
CA VAL A 212 -10.51 1.00 11.46
C VAL A 212 -11.59 0.13 10.88
N THR A 213 -11.84 -1.02 11.48
CA THR A 213 -12.93 -1.91 11.07
C THR A 213 -14.12 -1.84 12.03
N ALA A 214 -15.32 -2.01 11.50
CA ALA A 214 -16.57 -2.15 12.24
C ALA A 214 -17.43 -3.26 11.63
N THR A 215 -18.17 -4.00 12.45
CA THR A 215 -19.05 -5.09 11.99
C THR A 215 -20.50 -4.65 11.98
N LEU A 216 -21.15 -4.67 10.82
CA LEU A 216 -22.59 -4.54 10.68
C LEU A 216 -23.23 -5.93 10.70
N SER A 217 -23.73 -6.30 11.88
CA SER A 217 -24.52 -7.51 12.09
C SER A 217 -25.94 -7.31 11.56
N PHE A 218 -26.56 -8.37 11.06
CA PHE A 218 -27.90 -8.32 10.52
C PHE A 218 -28.73 -9.47 11.07
N THR A 219 -29.84 -9.19 11.75
CA THR A 219 -30.83 -10.20 12.16
C THR A 219 -31.93 -10.23 11.10
N PRO A 220 -31.99 -11.27 10.24
CA PRO A 220 -32.93 -11.32 9.13
C PRO A 220 -34.37 -11.58 9.61
N SER A 221 -35.33 -11.14 8.80
CA SER A 221 -36.73 -11.56 8.96
C SER A 221 -36.88 -13.07 8.75
N PRO A 222 -37.82 -13.74 9.45
CA PRO A 222 -37.92 -15.20 9.46
C PRO A 222 -38.37 -15.83 8.14
N ASP A 223 -38.82 -15.03 7.18
CA ASP A 223 -39.27 -15.44 5.85
C ASP A 223 -38.16 -15.47 4.79
N LEU A 224 -36.96 -14.98 5.10
CA LEU A 224 -35.82 -14.99 4.20
C LEU A 224 -35.03 -16.29 4.33
N ASP A 225 -34.66 -16.88 3.20
CA ASP A 225 -33.71 -17.98 3.16
C ASP A 225 -32.25 -17.49 3.11
N GLU A 226 -31.29 -18.42 3.12
CA GLU A 226 -29.87 -18.09 3.17
C GLU A 226 -29.38 -17.35 1.91
N ASP A 227 -29.95 -17.65 0.74
CA ASP A 227 -29.60 -17.00 -0.53
C ASP A 227 -30.18 -15.57 -0.56
N ASP A 228 -31.40 -15.38 -0.07
CA ASP A 228 -32.01 -14.06 0.11
C ASP A 228 -31.17 -13.20 1.07
N ILE A 229 -30.74 -13.76 2.21
CA ILE A 229 -29.91 -13.04 3.19
C ILE A 229 -28.56 -12.65 2.56
N HIS A 230 -27.93 -13.55 1.81
CA HIS A 230 -26.69 -13.24 1.09
C HIS A 230 -26.88 -12.09 0.09
N ALA A 231 -27.96 -12.12 -0.69
CA ALA A 231 -28.28 -11.09 -1.68
C ALA A 231 -28.55 -9.73 -1.02
N VAL A 232 -29.27 -9.72 0.11
CA VAL A 232 -29.55 -8.53 0.91
C VAL A 232 -28.27 -7.94 1.48
N CYS A 233 -27.40 -8.74 2.11
CA CYS A 233 -26.11 -8.28 2.62
C CYS A 233 -25.18 -7.76 1.51
N SER A 234 -25.13 -8.45 0.37
CA SER A 234 -24.34 -8.02 -0.80
C SER A 234 -24.83 -6.68 -1.36
N THR A 235 -26.15 -6.49 -1.44
CA THR A 235 -26.74 -5.21 -1.88
C THR A 235 -26.43 -4.09 -0.89
N ALA A 236 -26.52 -4.35 0.41
CA ALA A 236 -26.19 -3.38 1.45
C ALA A 236 -24.71 -2.96 1.40
N ALA A 237 -23.78 -3.91 1.21
CA ALA A 237 -22.37 -3.60 1.01
C ALA A 237 -22.14 -2.74 -0.23
N GLY A 238 -22.80 -3.07 -1.36
CA GLY A 238 -22.71 -2.26 -2.58
C GLY A 238 -23.28 -0.84 -2.43
N LEU A 239 -24.35 -0.66 -1.65
CA LEU A 239 -24.87 0.67 -1.31
C LEU A 239 -23.87 1.48 -0.47
N MET A 240 -23.27 0.84 0.53
CA MET A 240 -22.25 1.43 1.40
C MET A 240 -21.04 1.93 0.59
N VAL A 241 -20.50 1.08 -0.29
CA VAL A 241 -19.35 1.41 -1.16
C VAL A 241 -19.67 2.62 -2.05
N ARG A 242 -20.86 2.67 -2.66
CA ARG A 242 -21.27 3.78 -3.54
C ARG A 242 -21.46 5.10 -2.80
N GLU A 243 -22.02 5.04 -1.59
CA GLU A 243 -22.20 6.22 -0.74
C GLU A 243 -20.82 6.74 -0.26
N ALA A 244 -19.94 5.83 0.14
CA ALA A 244 -18.58 6.14 0.56
C ALA A 244 -17.72 6.76 -0.55
N GLU A 245 -17.81 6.24 -1.77
CA GLU A 245 -17.13 6.78 -2.95
C GLU A 245 -17.59 8.22 -3.26
N ARG A 246 -18.90 8.51 -3.14
CA ARG A 246 -19.45 9.86 -3.35
C ARG A 246 -19.03 10.85 -2.28
N SER A 247 -18.82 10.38 -1.05
CA SER A 247 -18.33 11.19 0.07
C SER A 247 -16.81 11.42 0.02
N GLY A 248 -16.08 10.78 -0.91
CA GLY A 248 -14.63 10.94 -1.03
C GLY A 248 -13.82 10.21 0.05
N GLY A 249 -14.41 9.25 0.75
CA GLY A 249 -13.71 8.40 1.73
C GLY A 249 -12.80 7.36 1.05
N SER A 250 -12.06 6.59 1.85
CA SER A 250 -11.30 5.40 1.38
C SER A 250 -11.45 4.25 2.36
N GLY A 251 -11.55 3.03 1.85
CA GLY A 251 -11.85 1.86 2.68
C GLY A 251 -12.34 0.65 1.89
N PHE A 252 -12.93 -0.31 2.61
CA PHE A 252 -13.48 -1.54 2.05
C PHE A 252 -14.74 -2.01 2.78
N ALA A 253 -15.57 -2.80 2.10
CA ALA A 253 -16.69 -3.54 2.68
C ALA A 253 -16.54 -5.01 2.32
N MET A 254 -16.70 -5.89 3.30
CA MET A 254 -16.54 -7.33 3.15
C MET A 254 -17.80 -8.03 3.63
N VAL A 255 -18.47 -8.74 2.74
CA VAL A 255 -19.54 -9.68 3.13
C VAL A 255 -18.88 -10.98 3.55
N ALA A 256 -19.22 -11.46 4.74
CA ALA A 256 -18.61 -12.67 5.28
C ALA A 256 -19.66 -13.62 5.85
N TYR A 257 -19.39 -14.91 5.70
CA TYR A 257 -20.18 -15.99 6.24
C TYR A 257 -19.79 -16.27 7.68
N ASN A 258 -20.78 -16.43 8.56
CA ASN A 258 -20.59 -16.82 9.94
C ASN A 258 -20.85 -18.32 10.12
N HIS A 259 -19.78 -19.11 10.20
CA HIS A 259 -19.83 -20.55 10.41
C HIS A 259 -20.33 -20.97 11.80
N LEU A 260 -20.69 -20.04 12.69
CA LEU A 260 -21.48 -20.37 13.88
C LEU A 260 -22.99 -20.48 13.59
N TYR A 261 -23.43 -20.19 12.35
CA TYR A 261 -24.80 -20.37 11.89
C TYR A 261 -25.02 -21.75 11.23
N PRO A 262 -26.16 -22.42 11.49
CA PRO A 262 -27.18 -22.06 12.48
C PRO A 262 -26.74 -22.44 13.90
N GLY A 263 -27.30 -21.78 14.92
CA GLY A 263 -27.13 -22.17 16.32
C GLY A 263 -26.60 -21.04 17.19
N MET A 264 -25.29 -20.80 17.18
CA MET A 264 -24.65 -19.78 18.02
C MET A 264 -24.69 -18.38 17.39
N ALA A 265 -24.89 -18.29 16.08
CA ALA A 265 -25.14 -17.03 15.39
C ALA A 265 -26.59 -16.89 14.96
N VAL A 266 -27.11 -15.66 15.00
CA VAL A 266 -28.47 -15.30 14.59
C VAL A 266 -28.62 -15.12 13.08
N SER A 267 -27.52 -15.01 12.35
CA SER A 267 -27.51 -14.82 10.89
C SER A 267 -26.31 -15.49 10.24
N PRO A 268 -26.47 -16.03 9.01
CA PRO A 268 -25.38 -16.60 8.24
C PRO A 268 -24.41 -15.55 7.70
N TYR A 269 -24.82 -14.29 7.53
CA TYR A 269 -23.98 -13.26 6.92
C TYR A 269 -23.87 -12.00 7.80
N LEU A 270 -22.70 -11.36 7.71
CA LEU A 270 -22.41 -10.05 8.26
C LEU A 270 -21.61 -9.21 7.26
N ILE A 271 -21.51 -7.90 7.51
CA ILE A 271 -20.67 -6.99 6.73
C ILE A 271 -19.58 -6.42 7.63
N LEU A 272 -18.32 -6.66 7.31
CA LEU A 272 -17.17 -6.00 7.92
C LEU A 272 -16.80 -4.79 7.06
N ALA A 273 -16.87 -3.59 7.61
CA ALA A 273 -16.51 -2.35 6.92
C ALA A 273 -15.22 -1.79 7.51
N GLY A 274 -14.24 -1.47 6.67
CA GLY A 274 -12.98 -0.82 7.04
C GLY A 274 -12.89 0.59 6.46
N VAL A 275 -12.50 1.58 7.26
CA VAL A 275 -12.29 2.97 6.83
C VAL A 275 -10.86 3.40 7.14
N VAL A 276 -10.21 4.09 6.20
CA VAL A 276 -8.87 4.65 6.42
C VAL A 276 -8.93 5.74 7.50
N ASN A 277 -8.04 5.65 8.49
CA ASN A 277 -7.89 6.65 9.55
C ASN A 277 -6.88 7.73 9.12
N PRO A 278 -7.31 8.94 8.75
CA PRO A 278 -6.40 10.00 8.31
C PRO A 278 -5.51 10.55 9.43
N PHE A 279 -5.82 10.28 10.70
CA PHE A 279 -5.03 10.77 11.84
C PHE A 279 -3.82 9.88 12.16
N SER A 280 -3.73 8.68 11.57
CA SER A 280 -2.67 7.70 11.83
C SER A 280 -1.31 8.08 11.22
N PHE A 281 -1.31 8.77 10.07
CA PHE A 281 -0.11 8.95 9.25
C PHE A 281 0.96 9.84 9.88
N MET A 282 0.57 10.98 10.44
CA MET A 282 1.51 12.04 10.77
C MET A 282 2.44 11.66 11.93
N LYS A 283 1.91 10.99 12.97
CA LYS A 283 2.70 10.56 14.12
C LYS A 283 3.84 9.63 13.67
N ARG A 284 3.51 8.67 12.79
CA ARG A 284 4.48 7.74 12.21
C ARG A 284 5.52 8.46 11.36
N ALA A 285 5.07 9.32 10.44
CA ALA A 285 5.96 10.08 9.55
C ALA A 285 6.96 10.97 10.32
N GLN A 286 6.55 11.55 11.45
CA GLN A 286 7.46 12.30 12.33
C GLN A 286 8.44 11.39 13.06
N SER A 287 7.99 10.23 13.57
CA SER A 287 8.87 9.28 14.25
C SER A 287 9.92 8.66 13.32
N GLU A 288 9.59 8.53 12.03
CA GLU A 288 10.48 7.98 10.99
C GLU A 288 11.34 9.07 10.33
N GLY A 289 11.20 10.36 10.72
CA GLY A 289 12.03 11.45 10.23
C GLY A 289 11.62 12.03 8.86
N PHE A 290 10.53 11.55 8.27
CA PHE A 290 10.05 12.06 6.98
C PHE A 290 9.43 13.46 7.07
N LEU A 291 8.78 13.76 8.20
CA LEU A 291 8.23 15.08 8.50
C LEU A 291 8.97 15.75 9.65
N GLU A 292 9.20 17.07 9.52
CA GLU A 292 9.70 17.87 10.65
C GLU A 292 8.70 17.85 11.81
N ASN A 293 9.21 18.00 13.04
CA ASN A 293 8.42 18.33 14.24
C ASN A 293 7.89 19.77 14.18
N SER A 294 7.24 20.12 13.06
CA SER A 294 6.61 21.41 12.83
C SER A 294 5.25 21.44 13.53
N ARG A 295 5.02 22.50 14.32
CA ARG A 295 3.79 22.73 15.07
C ARG A 295 2.83 23.60 14.26
N SER A 296 2.32 23.05 13.16
CA SER A 296 1.17 23.69 12.51
C SER A 296 -0.07 23.51 13.39
N PRO A 297 -1.08 24.41 13.35
CA PRO A 297 -2.30 24.23 14.12
C PRO A 297 -3.02 22.90 13.83
N ILE A 298 -2.93 22.40 12.59
CA ILE A 298 -3.49 21.09 12.20
C ILE A 298 -2.65 19.96 12.81
N SER A 299 -1.33 20.09 12.77
CA SER A 299 -0.42 19.10 13.34
C SER A 299 -0.60 18.98 14.85
N ASP A 300 -0.65 20.11 15.55
CA ASP A 300 -0.89 20.15 16.99
C ASP A 300 -2.27 19.54 17.35
N TYR A 301 -3.29 19.77 16.51
CA TYR A 301 -4.62 19.20 16.70
C TYR A 301 -4.62 17.67 16.54
N ILE A 302 -3.97 17.14 15.51
CA ILE A 302 -3.95 15.69 15.25
C ILE A 302 -3.09 14.94 16.27
N LEU A 303 -1.96 15.54 16.69
CA LEU A 303 -1.02 14.92 17.65
C LEU A 303 -1.48 15.06 19.11
N GLU A 304 -2.57 15.77 19.37
CA GLU A 304 -3.16 15.84 20.71
C GLU A 304 -3.56 14.43 21.19
N ASN A 305 -3.14 14.08 22.42
CA ASN A 305 -3.32 12.75 22.99
C ASN A 305 -4.77 12.27 22.88
N GLY A 306 -4.94 11.04 22.38
CA GLY A 306 -6.24 10.38 22.25
C GLY A 306 -6.90 10.52 20.88
N ARG A 307 -6.53 11.51 20.05
CA ARG A 307 -7.17 11.70 18.73
C ARG A 307 -6.76 10.68 17.69
N THR A 308 -5.50 10.24 17.69
CA THR A 308 -5.04 9.19 16.79
C THR A 308 -5.69 7.84 17.11
N GLY A 309 -6.07 7.62 18.37
CA GLY A 309 -6.66 6.37 18.87
C GLY A 309 -8.19 6.38 19.00
N ASP A 310 -8.87 7.53 18.90
CA ASP A 310 -10.34 7.59 18.82
C ASP A 310 -10.80 7.29 17.40
N LEU A 311 -10.75 6.01 17.08
CA LEU A 311 -11.11 5.44 15.80
C LEU A 311 -12.62 5.58 15.53
N SER A 312 -13.43 5.88 16.55
CA SER A 312 -14.89 5.86 16.45
C SER A 312 -15.45 7.02 15.61
N ALA A 313 -14.79 8.18 15.66
CA ALA A 313 -15.18 9.36 14.90
C ALA A 313 -15.00 9.16 13.38
N CYS A 314 -13.99 8.37 12.96
CA CYS A 314 -13.61 8.20 11.56
C CYS A 314 -14.65 7.44 10.70
N TRP A 315 -15.49 6.61 11.33
CA TRP A 315 -16.56 5.84 10.66
C TRP A 315 -17.96 6.38 10.95
N SER A 316 -18.11 7.39 11.80
CA SER A 316 -19.42 7.92 12.25
C SER A 316 -20.35 8.36 11.12
N TRP A 317 -19.79 8.88 10.03
CA TRP A 317 -20.55 9.27 8.83
C TRP A 317 -21.07 8.05 8.04
N LEU A 318 -20.32 6.95 8.05
CA LEU A 318 -20.68 5.68 7.41
C LEU A 318 -21.68 4.88 8.26
N SER A 319 -21.61 5.03 9.58
CA SER A 319 -22.38 4.27 10.56
C SER A 319 -23.71 4.89 10.94
N ASN A 320 -24.06 6.03 10.36
CA ASN A 320 -25.27 6.74 10.70
C ASN A 320 -26.49 5.83 10.47
N ASP A 321 -27.43 5.82 11.41
CA ASP A 321 -28.68 5.04 11.34
C ASP A 321 -29.53 5.35 10.10
N GLY A 322 -29.24 6.48 9.44
CA GLY A 322 -29.81 6.92 8.17
C GLY A 322 -28.98 6.61 6.91
N GLY A 323 -27.85 5.90 6.99
CA GLY A 323 -27.07 5.51 5.81
C GLY A 323 -27.81 4.53 4.91
N ALA A 324 -27.52 4.53 3.60
CA ALA A 324 -28.31 3.78 2.61
C ALA A 324 -28.32 2.27 2.88
N ALA A 325 -27.19 1.70 3.32
CA ALA A 325 -27.07 0.29 3.67
C ALA A 325 -27.95 -0.10 4.86
N VAL A 326 -27.92 0.69 5.94
CA VAL A 326 -28.73 0.45 7.15
C VAL A 326 -30.22 0.62 6.85
N GLN A 327 -30.60 1.66 6.11
CA GLN A 327 -31.99 1.87 5.68
C GLN A 327 -32.51 0.71 4.83
N TYR A 328 -31.70 0.21 3.91
CA TYR A 328 -32.04 -0.94 3.08
C TYR A 328 -32.24 -2.20 3.92
N LEU A 329 -31.29 -2.52 4.82
CA LEU A 329 -31.37 -3.69 5.70
C LEU A 329 -32.58 -3.66 6.64
N LYS A 330 -33.00 -2.49 7.13
CA LYS A 330 -34.23 -2.31 7.93
C LYS A 330 -35.50 -2.77 7.23
N GLY A 331 -35.50 -2.85 5.89
CA GLY A 331 -36.61 -3.40 5.11
C GLY A 331 -36.72 -4.94 5.17
N TYR A 332 -35.64 -5.62 5.56
CA TYR A 332 -35.49 -7.08 5.49
C TYR A 332 -35.13 -7.71 6.85
N GLY A 333 -34.97 -6.91 7.90
CA GLY A 333 -34.59 -7.36 9.23
C GLY A 333 -34.10 -6.22 10.12
N SER A 334 -33.24 -6.53 11.08
CA SER A 334 -32.69 -5.59 12.05
C SER A 334 -31.16 -5.54 11.96
N PRO A 335 -30.58 -4.48 11.38
CA PRO A 335 -29.14 -4.25 11.36
C PRO A 335 -28.64 -3.61 12.67
N GLU A 336 -27.44 -3.98 13.11
CA GLU A 336 -26.76 -3.42 14.28
C GLU A 336 -25.25 -3.33 14.05
N TRP A 337 -24.66 -2.17 14.31
CA TRP A 337 -23.22 -2.00 14.30
C TRP A 337 -22.62 -2.48 15.63
N ALA A 338 -21.57 -3.27 15.55
CA ALA A 338 -20.82 -3.80 16.69
C ALA A 338 -19.32 -3.81 16.39
N LEU A 339 -18.51 -3.87 17.46
CA LEU A 339 -17.07 -4.15 17.48
C LEU A 339 -16.20 -3.26 16.57
N SER A 340 -15.36 -2.42 17.17
CA SER A 340 -14.33 -1.66 16.44
C SER A 340 -12.93 -2.18 16.78
N GLN A 341 -12.14 -2.55 15.78
CA GLN A 341 -10.74 -2.96 15.94
C GLN A 341 -9.90 -2.60 14.69
N GLY A 342 -8.58 -2.56 14.83
CA GLY A 342 -7.68 -2.32 13.70
C GLY A 342 -7.62 -3.50 12.74
N TRP A 343 -7.32 -3.26 11.47
CA TRP A 343 -7.05 -4.35 10.52
C TRP A 343 -5.84 -5.19 10.96
N GLU A 344 -4.78 -4.55 11.46
CA GLU A 344 -3.60 -5.25 11.96
C GLU A 344 -3.93 -6.19 13.13
N ASP A 345 -4.88 -5.85 14.00
CA ASP A 345 -5.31 -6.74 15.09
C ASP A 345 -5.94 -8.03 14.56
N ILE A 346 -6.64 -7.96 13.41
CA ILE A 346 -7.23 -9.11 12.72
C ILE A 346 -6.15 -9.97 12.06
N ARG A 347 -5.04 -9.36 11.63
CA ARG A 347 -3.98 -10.02 10.85
C ARG A 347 -2.73 -10.38 11.66
N ASN A 348 -2.61 -9.93 12.91
CA ASN A 348 -1.51 -10.28 13.80
C ASN A 348 -1.47 -11.79 14.05
N ILE A 349 -0.29 -12.41 13.90
CA ILE A 349 -0.06 -13.86 14.09
C ILE A 349 -0.35 -14.31 15.53
N GLU A 350 -0.19 -13.42 16.52
CA GLU A 350 -0.49 -13.71 17.93
C GLU A 350 -1.97 -14.05 18.14
N ARG A 351 -2.84 -13.71 17.18
CA ARG A 351 -4.27 -14.05 17.24
C ARG A 351 -4.51 -15.55 17.43
N TRP A 352 -3.62 -16.39 16.90
CA TRP A 352 -3.73 -17.85 16.99
C TRP A 352 -3.74 -18.33 18.44
N ARG A 353 -3.07 -17.60 19.35
CA ARG A 353 -2.93 -17.99 20.76
C ARG A 353 -4.22 -17.80 21.56
N TYR A 354 -5.14 -16.96 21.08
CA TYR A 354 -6.34 -16.68 21.86
C TYR A 354 -7.31 -17.86 21.78
N PRO A 355 -7.71 -18.44 22.93
CA PRO A 355 -8.65 -19.55 22.95
C PRO A 355 -10.10 -19.11 22.65
N GLY A 356 -10.36 -17.80 22.59
CA GLY A 356 -11.68 -17.24 22.28
C GLY A 356 -12.13 -17.46 20.83
N LEU A 357 -13.36 -17.01 20.55
CA LEU A 357 -13.92 -16.94 19.20
C LEU A 357 -13.38 -15.69 18.50
N THR A 358 -12.17 -15.79 17.95
CA THR A 358 -11.61 -14.81 17.03
C THR A 358 -12.29 -14.91 15.66
N LEU A 359 -12.28 -13.82 14.88
CA LEU A 359 -12.91 -13.78 13.55
C LEU A 359 -12.41 -14.92 12.66
N ASP A 360 -11.11 -15.23 12.71
CA ASP A 360 -10.50 -16.24 11.84
C ASP A 360 -10.99 -17.67 12.10
N ARG A 361 -11.63 -17.92 13.25
CA ARG A 361 -12.17 -19.24 13.61
C ARG A 361 -13.57 -19.50 13.12
N HIS A 362 -14.33 -18.45 12.77
CA HIS A 362 -15.73 -18.63 12.40
C HIS A 362 -16.27 -17.67 11.33
N ILE A 363 -15.55 -16.63 10.96
CA ILE A 363 -15.92 -15.71 9.88
C ILE A 363 -15.08 -16.01 8.64
N MET A 364 -15.74 -16.28 7.52
CA MET A 364 -15.09 -16.49 6.22
C MET A 364 -15.55 -15.42 5.23
N PRO A 365 -14.65 -14.59 4.69
CA PRO A 365 -14.98 -13.64 3.62
C PRO A 365 -15.58 -14.35 2.40
N VAL A 366 -16.66 -13.78 1.87
CA VAL A 366 -17.36 -14.27 0.67
C VAL A 366 -17.16 -13.32 -0.51
N SER A 367 -17.19 -12.01 -0.23
CA SER A 367 -16.83 -10.97 -1.18
C SER A 367 -16.21 -9.79 -0.46
N VAL A 368 -15.38 -9.04 -1.19
CA VAL A 368 -14.80 -7.78 -0.74
C VAL A 368 -15.09 -6.73 -1.81
N ASP A 369 -15.26 -5.48 -1.44
CA ASP A 369 -15.23 -4.37 -2.41
C ASP A 369 -14.58 -3.15 -1.76
N PHE A 370 -13.99 -2.31 -2.60
CA PHE A 370 -13.12 -1.21 -2.18
C PHE A 370 -13.61 0.11 -2.77
N TRP A 371 -13.36 1.20 -2.05
CA TRP A 371 -13.65 2.56 -2.50
C TRP A 371 -12.48 3.52 -2.25
N GLY A 372 -12.51 4.65 -2.93
CA GLY A 372 -11.47 5.68 -2.84
C GLY A 372 -10.11 5.17 -3.29
N VAL A 373 -9.06 5.58 -2.60
CA VAL A 373 -7.67 5.24 -2.95
C VAL A 373 -7.40 3.74 -2.91
N LEU A 374 -8.00 3.04 -1.94
CA LEU A 374 -7.92 1.58 -1.84
C LEU A 374 -8.60 0.92 -3.05
N GLY A 375 -9.74 1.46 -3.49
CA GLY A 375 -10.44 1.00 -4.69
C GLY A 375 -9.66 1.24 -5.97
N ASP A 376 -9.01 2.40 -6.09
CA ASP A 376 -8.17 2.73 -7.25
C ASP A 376 -6.95 1.80 -7.31
N TYR A 377 -6.29 1.53 -6.17
CA TYR A 377 -5.21 0.55 -6.07
C TYR A 377 -5.66 -0.87 -6.43
N ALA A 378 -6.74 -1.37 -5.81
CA ALA A 378 -7.20 -2.75 -6.01
C ALA A 378 -7.63 -3.01 -7.47
N ARG A 379 -8.25 -2.02 -8.13
CA ARG A 379 -8.60 -2.09 -9.55
C ARG A 379 -7.38 -2.02 -10.44
N ASP A 380 -6.39 -1.19 -10.11
CA ASP A 380 -5.14 -1.10 -10.87
C ASP A 380 -4.34 -2.41 -10.79
N ALA A 381 -4.32 -3.07 -9.64
CA ALA A 381 -3.65 -4.36 -9.44
C ALA A 381 -4.16 -5.45 -10.40
N VAL A 382 -5.46 -5.45 -10.70
CA VAL A 382 -6.08 -6.45 -11.60
C VAL A 382 -6.33 -5.95 -13.02
N ARG A 383 -6.04 -4.68 -13.32
CA ARG A 383 -6.29 -4.06 -14.64
C ARG A 383 -5.52 -4.76 -15.75
N ASN A 384 -4.31 -5.22 -15.44
CA ASN A 384 -3.40 -5.90 -16.36
C ASN A 384 -3.29 -7.39 -16.01
N VAL A 385 -3.69 -8.27 -16.93
CA VAL A 385 -3.66 -9.72 -16.69
C VAL A 385 -2.22 -10.24 -16.56
N ASP A 386 -1.27 -9.67 -17.30
CA ASP A 386 0.14 -10.07 -17.23
C ASP A 386 0.76 -9.71 -15.87
N ARG A 387 0.39 -8.56 -15.30
CA ARG A 387 0.73 -8.19 -13.93
C ARG A 387 0.23 -9.23 -12.94
N MET A 388 -1.05 -9.62 -13.05
CA MET A 388 -1.59 -10.70 -12.22
C MET A 388 -0.83 -12.02 -12.41
N ARG A 389 -0.41 -12.37 -13.64
CA ARG A 389 0.35 -13.60 -13.90
C ARG A 389 1.73 -13.57 -13.24
N ASN A 390 2.38 -12.41 -13.23
CA ASN A 390 3.73 -12.24 -12.69
C ASN A 390 3.73 -12.27 -11.15
N PHE A 391 2.73 -11.66 -10.50
CA PHE A 391 2.75 -11.48 -9.04
C PHE A 391 1.80 -12.39 -8.28
N MET A 392 0.72 -12.84 -8.91
CA MET A 392 -0.31 -13.66 -8.27
C MET A 392 -0.83 -14.69 -9.28
N THR A 393 0.05 -15.55 -9.79
CA THR A 393 -0.27 -16.48 -10.90
C THR A 393 -1.49 -17.35 -10.62
N SER A 394 -1.71 -17.75 -9.36
CA SER A 394 -2.91 -18.49 -8.94
C SER A 394 -4.21 -17.68 -9.10
N CYS A 395 -4.12 -16.36 -9.02
CA CYS A 395 -5.21 -15.40 -9.15
C CYS A 395 -5.43 -14.88 -10.59
N ALA A 396 -4.51 -15.14 -11.52
CA ALA A 396 -4.62 -14.73 -12.92
C ALA A 396 -5.57 -15.63 -13.74
N ARG A 397 -6.83 -15.74 -13.31
CA ARG A 397 -7.85 -16.63 -13.92
C ARG A 397 -9.13 -15.85 -14.23
N PRO A 398 -9.90 -16.26 -15.27
CA PRO A 398 -11.19 -15.65 -15.56
C PRO A 398 -12.10 -15.65 -14.33
N GLY A 399 -12.67 -14.48 -14.00
CA GLY A 399 -13.60 -14.32 -12.87
C GLY A 399 -12.94 -14.02 -11.52
N MET A 400 -11.61 -13.98 -11.44
CA MET A 400 -10.91 -13.44 -10.27
C MET A 400 -10.64 -11.94 -10.48
N ASP A 401 -11.45 -11.10 -9.84
CA ASP A 401 -11.25 -9.66 -9.74
C ASP A 401 -11.00 -9.26 -8.28
N TRP A 402 -10.83 -7.96 -8.01
CA TRP A 402 -10.57 -7.44 -6.66
C TRP A 402 -11.64 -7.84 -5.62
N ARG A 403 -12.81 -8.31 -6.06
CA ARG A 403 -13.89 -8.74 -5.17
C ARG A 403 -13.77 -10.18 -4.70
N HIS A 404 -12.88 -10.96 -5.31
CA HIS A 404 -12.61 -12.32 -4.87
C HIS A 404 -11.97 -12.28 -3.47
N PRO A 405 -12.48 -13.05 -2.49
CA PRO A 405 -12.13 -12.86 -1.08
C PRO A 405 -10.64 -13.07 -0.77
N ILE A 406 -10.00 -14.09 -1.36
CA ILE A 406 -8.55 -14.31 -1.17
C ILE A 406 -7.75 -13.11 -1.68
N LEU A 407 -8.05 -12.65 -2.90
CA LEU A 407 -7.33 -11.56 -3.54
C LEU A 407 -7.59 -10.24 -2.80
N GLY A 408 -8.83 -9.96 -2.42
CA GLY A 408 -9.18 -8.78 -1.63
C GLY A 408 -8.46 -8.73 -0.30
N VAL A 409 -8.34 -9.85 0.43
CA VAL A 409 -7.59 -9.87 1.70
C VAL A 409 -6.09 -9.70 1.46
N LEU A 410 -5.51 -10.32 0.43
CA LEU A 410 -4.08 -10.12 0.09
C LEU A 410 -3.77 -8.66 -0.27
N LEU A 411 -4.65 -8.00 -1.04
CA LEU A 411 -4.51 -6.58 -1.37
C LEU A 411 -4.66 -5.70 -0.11
N LEU A 412 -5.53 -6.06 0.84
CA LEU A 412 -5.63 -5.36 2.12
C LEU A 412 -4.37 -5.52 2.96
N ASP A 413 -3.83 -6.73 3.05
CA ASP A 413 -2.60 -7.00 3.80
C ASP A 413 -1.41 -6.22 3.24
N GLU A 414 -1.31 -6.11 1.91
CA GLU A 414 -0.28 -5.32 1.25
C GLU A 414 -0.38 -3.82 1.57
N ILE A 415 -1.60 -3.29 1.70
CA ILE A 415 -1.83 -1.87 1.97
C ILE A 415 -1.72 -1.57 3.46
N ALA A 416 -2.22 -2.44 4.33
CA ALA A 416 -2.57 -2.09 5.71
C ALA A 416 -1.88 -2.95 6.79
N SER A 417 -1.11 -3.96 6.40
CA SER A 417 -0.34 -4.78 7.32
C SER A 417 1.16 -4.67 7.07
N ALA A 418 1.94 -5.02 8.08
CA ALA A 418 3.38 -5.15 7.90
C ALA A 418 3.65 -6.22 6.81
N PRO A 419 4.51 -5.92 5.83
CA PRO A 419 4.79 -6.89 4.78
C PRO A 419 5.39 -8.17 5.39
N PRO A 420 5.15 -9.33 4.77
CA PRO A 420 5.67 -10.61 5.25
C PRO A 420 7.20 -10.59 5.40
N LEU A 421 7.88 -9.91 4.48
CA LEU A 421 9.32 -9.64 4.50
C LEU A 421 9.56 -8.13 4.39
N ILE A 422 10.53 -7.61 5.15
CA ILE A 422 10.96 -6.21 5.03
C ILE A 422 11.98 -6.14 3.89
N ASP A 423 11.71 -5.33 2.86
CA ASP A 423 12.56 -5.14 1.67
C ASP A 423 12.96 -6.46 0.96
N GLY A 424 12.13 -7.50 1.11
CA GLY A 424 12.37 -8.84 0.59
C GLY A 424 13.46 -9.64 1.30
N GLN A 425 13.83 -9.27 2.53
CA GLN A 425 14.89 -9.93 3.31
C GLN A 425 14.41 -11.22 3.97
N TRP A 426 15.14 -12.32 3.75
CA TRP A 426 14.87 -13.64 4.35
C TRP A 426 15.65 -13.82 5.65
N THR A 427 15.13 -13.25 6.73
CA THR A 427 15.77 -13.33 8.06
C THR A 427 15.44 -14.64 8.79
N PHE A 428 16.06 -14.85 9.96
CA PHE A 428 15.76 -15.99 10.81
C PHE A 428 14.29 -16.01 11.22
N SER A 429 13.72 -14.87 11.60
CA SER A 429 12.29 -14.78 11.93
C SER A 429 11.37 -15.04 10.74
N ALA A 430 11.75 -14.62 9.54
CA ALA A 430 11.01 -14.92 8.31
C ALA A 430 10.97 -16.43 8.03
N MET A 431 12.11 -17.11 8.16
CA MET A 431 12.19 -18.57 7.97
C MET A 431 11.40 -19.34 9.02
N PHE A 432 11.51 -18.94 10.30
CA PHE A 432 10.70 -19.52 11.38
C PHE A 432 9.20 -19.34 11.12
N ARG A 433 8.78 -18.13 10.71
CA ARG A 433 7.39 -17.81 10.35
C ARG A 433 6.89 -18.62 9.16
N LEU A 434 7.70 -18.79 8.11
CA LEU A 434 7.33 -19.61 6.94
C LEU A 434 7.02 -21.05 7.37
N GLY A 435 7.87 -21.64 8.22
CA GLY A 435 7.65 -22.98 8.77
C GLY A 435 6.33 -23.07 9.53
N LEU A 436 6.05 -22.11 10.43
CA LEU A 436 4.79 -22.07 11.20
C LEU A 436 3.55 -22.04 10.30
N LEU A 437 3.57 -21.20 9.27
CA LEU A 437 2.44 -21.01 8.35
C LEU A 437 2.16 -22.26 7.54
N LEU A 438 3.20 -22.88 6.98
CA LEU A 438 3.09 -24.14 6.24
C LEU A 438 2.56 -25.25 7.16
N GLY A 439 3.11 -25.38 8.38
CA GLY A 439 2.72 -26.44 9.33
C GLY A 439 1.25 -26.34 9.73
N ARG A 440 0.80 -25.11 10.02
CA ARG A 440 -0.60 -24.81 10.32
C ARG A 440 -1.51 -25.10 9.12
N PHE A 441 -1.16 -24.60 7.94
CA PHE A 441 -1.96 -24.80 6.73
C PHE A 441 -2.07 -26.27 6.34
N GLY A 442 -0.96 -27.02 6.33
CA GLY A 442 -0.95 -28.45 6.02
C GLY A 442 -1.82 -29.26 6.98
N SER A 443 -1.77 -28.94 8.27
CA SER A 443 -2.56 -29.64 9.29
C SER A 443 -4.05 -29.33 9.23
N LEU A 444 -4.41 -28.07 8.97
CA LEU A 444 -5.80 -27.68 8.76
C LEU A 444 -6.36 -28.31 7.48
N SER A 445 -5.56 -28.37 6.42
CA SER A 445 -5.91 -29.02 5.16
C SER A 445 -6.10 -30.53 5.34
N ALA A 446 -5.29 -31.16 6.19
CA ALA A 446 -5.47 -32.56 6.55
C ALA A 446 -6.77 -32.79 7.35
N GLN A 447 -6.98 -32.00 8.40
CA GLN A 447 -8.17 -32.09 9.25
C GLN A 447 -9.46 -31.86 8.47
N ILE A 448 -9.50 -30.89 7.55
CA ILE A 448 -10.71 -30.60 6.79
C ILE A 448 -11.03 -31.70 5.77
N ALA A 449 -10.01 -32.35 5.19
CA ALA A 449 -10.22 -33.45 4.24
C ALA A 449 -10.81 -34.68 4.93
N ASP A 450 -10.35 -35.00 6.15
CA ASP A 450 -10.82 -36.17 6.91
C ASP A 450 -12.05 -35.90 7.80
N ALA A 451 -12.46 -34.64 7.94
CA ALA A 451 -13.56 -34.24 8.83
C ALA A 451 -14.94 -34.63 8.29
N GLU A 452 -15.86 -34.88 9.22
CA GLU A 452 -17.30 -35.01 8.90
C GLU A 452 -17.90 -33.66 8.48
N PRO A 453 -19.02 -33.62 7.71
CA PRO A 453 -19.55 -32.38 7.13
C PRO A 453 -19.77 -31.21 8.11
N GLU A 454 -20.19 -31.49 9.34
CA GLU A 454 -20.38 -30.46 10.36
C GLU A 454 -19.06 -29.87 10.84
N GLN A 455 -18.04 -30.71 11.04
CA GLN A 455 -16.69 -30.28 11.40
C GLN A 455 -16.03 -29.53 10.25
N GLN A 456 -16.17 -30.03 9.01
CA GLN A 456 -15.73 -29.33 7.80
C GLN A 456 -16.29 -27.91 7.74
N ARG A 457 -17.59 -27.75 7.99
CA ARG A 457 -18.24 -26.44 8.02
C ARG A 457 -17.61 -25.49 9.04
N LEU A 458 -17.27 -25.96 10.24
CA LEU A 458 -16.64 -25.15 11.28
C LEU A 458 -15.16 -24.81 10.95
N LEU A 459 -14.46 -25.69 10.23
CA LEU A 459 -13.06 -25.50 9.85
C LEU A 459 -12.85 -24.57 8.66
N LYS A 460 -13.90 -24.27 7.88
CA LYS A 460 -13.80 -23.45 6.65
C LYS A 460 -13.21 -22.06 6.89
N ALA A 461 -13.59 -21.38 7.98
CA ALA A 461 -13.02 -20.09 8.34
C ALA A 461 -11.52 -20.21 8.62
N SER A 462 -11.11 -21.09 9.54
CA SER A 462 -9.69 -21.30 9.88
C SER A 462 -8.86 -21.68 8.65
N SER A 463 -9.40 -22.54 7.78
CA SER A 463 -8.76 -22.95 6.53
C SER A 463 -8.59 -21.79 5.55
N PHE A 464 -9.61 -20.94 5.36
CA PHE A 464 -9.51 -19.74 4.54
C PHE A 464 -8.40 -18.81 5.04
N TRP A 465 -8.37 -18.51 6.34
CA TRP A 465 -7.38 -17.58 6.88
C TRP A 465 -5.97 -18.15 6.86
N ALA A 466 -5.81 -19.46 7.10
CA ALA A 466 -4.52 -20.13 6.95
C ALA A 466 -4.01 -20.10 5.49
N GLU A 467 -4.92 -20.25 4.52
CA GLU A 467 -4.60 -20.15 3.09
C GLU A 467 -4.07 -18.75 2.75
N VAL A 468 -4.74 -17.69 3.20
CA VAL A 468 -4.33 -16.30 2.97
C VAL A 468 -3.00 -15.99 3.68
N ASP A 469 -2.87 -16.37 4.95
CA ASP A 469 -1.66 -16.15 5.75
C ASP A 469 -0.42 -16.76 5.08
N MET A 470 -0.58 -17.96 4.50
CA MET A 470 0.46 -18.66 3.76
C MET A 470 0.72 -18.02 2.40
N ALA A 471 -0.33 -17.62 1.67
CA ALA A 471 -0.22 -17.13 0.29
C ALA A 471 0.71 -15.90 0.17
N GLY A 472 0.66 -14.96 1.13
CA GLY A 472 1.56 -13.80 1.13
C GLY A 472 3.04 -14.17 1.22
N MET A 473 3.40 -15.13 2.09
CA MET A 473 4.80 -15.61 2.17
C MET A 473 5.20 -16.43 0.94
N LEU A 474 4.29 -17.25 0.39
CA LEU A 474 4.59 -18.04 -0.80
C LEU A 474 4.79 -17.18 -2.04
N GLN A 475 4.16 -16.01 -2.11
CA GLN A 475 4.43 -15.02 -3.15
C GLN A 475 5.89 -14.56 -3.08
N GLU A 476 6.42 -14.28 -1.88
CA GLU A 476 7.83 -13.92 -1.70
C GLU A 476 8.78 -15.07 -2.06
N VAL A 477 8.42 -16.32 -1.73
CA VAL A 477 9.19 -17.50 -2.16
C VAL A 477 9.24 -17.59 -3.68
N ALA A 478 8.09 -17.39 -4.34
CA ALA A 478 8.00 -17.44 -5.80
C ALA A 478 8.82 -16.31 -6.46
N LEU A 479 8.74 -15.09 -5.92
CA LEU A 479 9.56 -13.97 -6.38
C LEU A 479 11.05 -14.26 -6.21
N ARG A 480 11.46 -14.82 -5.06
CA ARG A 480 12.85 -15.19 -4.83
C ARG A 480 13.32 -16.27 -5.81
N TYR A 481 12.53 -17.32 -6.01
CA TYR A 481 12.83 -18.37 -6.98
C TYR A 481 12.94 -17.85 -8.42
N MET A 482 12.03 -16.95 -8.84
CA MET A 482 12.05 -16.40 -10.20
C MET A 482 13.26 -15.49 -10.45
N SER A 483 13.79 -14.86 -9.40
CA SER A 483 14.91 -13.94 -9.49
C SER A 483 16.26 -14.57 -9.17
N ALA A 484 16.32 -15.71 -8.50
CA ALA A 484 17.58 -16.32 -8.06
C ALA A 484 18.28 -17.07 -9.22
N GLU A 485 19.56 -16.78 -9.44
CA GLU A 485 20.42 -17.47 -10.40
C GLU A 485 20.99 -18.78 -9.86
N ASP A 486 20.96 -18.97 -8.53
CA ASP A 486 21.47 -20.15 -7.84
C ASP A 486 20.40 -21.22 -7.54
N MET A 487 19.16 -21.03 -8.03
CA MET A 487 18.04 -21.93 -7.82
C MET A 487 17.52 -22.54 -9.14
N ASP A 488 17.91 -23.78 -9.44
CA ASP A 488 17.52 -24.45 -10.69
C ASP A 488 16.27 -25.35 -10.58
N GLU A 489 15.94 -25.83 -9.39
CA GLU A 489 14.80 -26.74 -9.19
C GLU A 489 13.52 -25.96 -8.89
N ALA A 490 12.51 -26.12 -9.74
CA ALA A 490 11.20 -25.50 -9.53
C ALA A 490 10.50 -26.01 -8.26
N PRO A 491 9.83 -25.12 -7.49
CA PRO A 491 9.07 -25.53 -6.32
C PRO A 491 7.90 -26.45 -6.70
N PRO A 492 7.57 -27.46 -5.89
CA PRO A 492 6.41 -28.31 -6.12
C PRO A 492 5.11 -27.51 -5.93
N THR A 493 4.01 -28.02 -6.49
CA THR A 493 2.70 -27.37 -6.35
C THR A 493 1.97 -27.83 -5.08
N ILE A 494 1.49 -26.88 -4.28
CA ILE A 494 0.59 -27.15 -3.15
C ILE A 494 -0.84 -27.31 -3.66
N SER A 495 -1.44 -28.48 -3.40
CA SER A 495 -2.81 -28.81 -3.80
C SER A 495 -3.83 -28.26 -2.80
N VAL A 496 -4.38 -27.08 -3.09
CA VAL A 496 -5.39 -26.43 -2.26
C VAL A 496 -6.79 -26.96 -2.59
N ARG A 497 -7.50 -27.51 -1.60
CA ARG A 497 -8.91 -27.98 -1.69
C ARG A 497 -9.16 -29.00 -2.81
N ARG A 498 -8.14 -29.76 -3.19
CA ARG A 498 -8.20 -30.77 -4.27
C ARG A 498 -7.89 -32.20 -3.80
N CYS A 499 -7.40 -32.35 -2.59
CA CYS A 499 -7.06 -33.65 -2.01
C CYS A 499 -8.31 -34.35 -1.49
N GLU A 500 -8.36 -35.67 -1.63
CA GLU A 500 -9.49 -36.49 -1.16
C GLU A 500 -9.30 -36.92 0.30
N THR A 501 -8.04 -37.01 0.74
CA THR A 501 -7.67 -37.46 2.10
C THR A 501 -6.75 -36.48 2.79
N GLY A 502 -6.71 -36.53 4.12
CA GLY A 502 -5.82 -35.69 4.91
C GLY A 502 -4.35 -36.01 4.69
N ASP A 503 -4.01 -37.29 4.48
CA ASP A 503 -2.65 -37.73 4.15
C ASP A 503 -2.15 -37.11 2.84
N GLU A 504 -2.99 -37.07 1.79
CA GLU A 504 -2.66 -36.40 0.53
C GLU A 504 -2.49 -34.89 0.70
N ALA A 505 -3.37 -34.26 1.48
CA ALA A 505 -3.30 -32.83 1.76
C ALA A 505 -2.00 -32.47 2.49
N PHE A 506 -1.64 -33.22 3.53
CA PHE A 506 -0.40 -33.00 4.28
C PHE A 506 0.83 -33.30 3.43
N ALA A 507 0.84 -34.42 2.68
CA ALA A 507 1.95 -34.79 1.80
C ALA A 507 2.22 -33.73 0.72
N SER A 508 1.18 -33.09 0.19
CA SER A 508 1.35 -32.00 -0.79
C SER A 508 2.08 -30.79 -0.20
N VAL A 509 1.87 -30.47 1.07
CA VAL A 509 2.58 -29.38 1.75
C VAL A 509 3.99 -29.83 2.16
N SER A 510 4.13 -31.07 2.67
CA SER A 510 5.43 -31.64 3.05
C SER A 510 6.41 -31.70 1.87
N ALA A 511 5.95 -32.02 0.66
CA ALA A 511 6.82 -31.98 -0.52
C ALA A 511 7.41 -30.58 -0.77
N PHE A 512 6.63 -29.52 -0.49
CA PHE A 512 7.10 -28.13 -0.59
C PHE A 512 8.08 -27.79 0.53
N VAL A 513 7.82 -28.25 1.75
CA VAL A 513 8.72 -28.10 2.89
C VAL A 513 10.07 -28.75 2.62
N ASP A 514 10.08 -29.95 2.05
CA ASP A 514 11.29 -30.67 1.66
C ASP A 514 12.09 -29.89 0.60
N TRP A 515 11.39 -29.27 -0.37
CA TRP A 515 12.04 -28.40 -1.36
C TRP A 515 12.65 -27.15 -0.72
N ILE A 516 11.96 -26.50 0.24
CA ILE A 516 12.53 -25.35 0.96
C ILE A 516 13.82 -25.75 1.68
N SER A 517 13.81 -26.87 2.41
CA SER A 517 14.98 -27.31 3.18
C SER A 517 16.16 -27.78 2.33
N ARG A 518 15.92 -28.23 1.10
CA ARG A 518 16.98 -28.77 0.22
C ARG A 518 17.51 -27.74 -0.79
N THR A 519 16.63 -26.90 -1.31
CA THR A 519 16.91 -26.06 -2.49
C THR A 519 16.85 -24.58 -2.15
N PHE A 520 15.93 -24.16 -1.28
CA PHE A 520 15.79 -22.75 -0.91
C PHE A 520 16.81 -22.31 0.15
N VAL A 521 17.10 -23.17 1.13
CA VAL A 521 18.11 -22.89 2.16
C VAL A 521 19.35 -23.73 1.88
N ASP A 522 20.53 -23.11 1.85
CA ASP A 522 21.81 -23.80 1.68
C ASP A 522 22.04 -24.82 2.83
N GLU A 523 22.73 -25.93 2.54
CA GLU A 523 23.18 -26.91 3.52
C GLU A 523 24.13 -26.31 4.56
N GLU A 524 24.89 -25.28 4.19
CA GLU A 524 25.82 -24.58 5.11
C GLU A 524 25.10 -23.63 6.10
N GLU A 525 23.85 -23.25 5.84
CA GLU A 525 23.04 -22.33 6.65
C GLU A 525 22.27 -23.05 7.78
N GLU A 526 23.00 -23.76 8.64
CA GLU A 526 22.43 -24.63 9.70
C GLU A 526 21.42 -23.91 10.61
N LEU A 527 21.66 -22.63 10.92
CA LEU A 527 20.77 -21.86 11.79
C LEU A 527 19.44 -21.52 11.11
N MET A 528 19.47 -21.16 9.82
CA MET A 528 18.26 -20.88 9.03
C MET A 528 17.45 -22.16 8.80
N GLN A 529 18.12 -23.28 8.53
CA GLN A 529 17.46 -24.58 8.46
C GLN A 529 16.78 -24.95 9.78
N ALA A 530 17.46 -24.72 10.91
CA ALA A 530 16.89 -24.94 12.23
C ALA A 530 15.68 -24.03 12.50
N ALA A 531 15.72 -22.76 12.11
CA ALA A 531 14.59 -21.83 12.23
C ALA A 531 13.36 -22.37 11.50
N PHE A 532 13.51 -22.67 10.21
CA PHE A 532 12.43 -23.17 9.37
C PHE A 532 11.86 -24.49 9.88
N SER A 533 12.74 -25.47 10.16
CA SER A 533 12.35 -26.79 10.62
C SER A 533 11.64 -26.73 11.98
N VAL A 534 12.16 -25.97 12.94
CA VAL A 534 11.48 -25.82 14.24
C VAL A 534 10.11 -25.18 14.05
N GLY A 535 9.99 -24.11 13.25
CA GLY A 535 8.71 -23.48 12.93
C GLY A 535 7.68 -24.47 12.37
N TRP A 536 8.08 -25.29 11.39
CA TRP A 536 7.25 -26.33 10.79
C TRP A 536 6.71 -27.36 11.79
N HIS A 537 7.47 -27.69 12.83
CA HIS A 537 7.06 -28.67 13.82
C HIS A 537 6.25 -28.06 14.98
N VAL A 538 6.59 -26.85 15.43
CA VAL A 538 6.07 -26.31 16.70
C VAL A 538 4.79 -25.49 16.56
N TYR A 539 4.27 -25.24 15.36
CA TYR A 539 3.00 -24.51 15.18
C TYR A 539 1.83 -24.97 16.08
N PRO A 540 1.64 -26.27 16.45
CA PRO A 540 0.52 -26.69 17.29
C PRO A 540 0.54 -26.09 18.68
N ILE A 541 1.71 -25.68 19.19
CA ILE A 541 1.81 -25.13 20.54
C ILE A 541 1.19 -23.73 20.65
N PHE A 542 1.07 -23.03 19.51
CA PHE A 542 0.60 -21.64 19.45
C PHE A 542 -0.87 -21.51 19.06
N ASP A 543 -1.51 -22.58 18.58
CA ASP A 543 -2.91 -22.56 18.18
C ASP A 543 -3.71 -23.60 18.98
N PRO A 544 -4.58 -23.17 19.92
CA PRO A 544 -5.46 -24.03 20.69
C PRO A 544 -6.35 -24.95 19.84
N GLN A 545 -6.53 -24.68 18.55
CA GLN A 545 -7.21 -25.60 17.64
C GLN A 545 -6.57 -27.01 17.62
N PHE A 546 -5.26 -27.12 17.86
CA PHE A 546 -4.55 -28.41 17.87
C PHE A 546 -4.37 -29.01 19.27
N ASP A 547 -4.46 -28.20 20.34
CA ASP A 547 -4.34 -28.68 21.73
C ASP A 547 -5.07 -27.78 22.73
N ALA A 548 -6.39 -27.69 22.61
CA ALA A 548 -7.24 -26.82 23.42
C ALA A 548 -7.11 -27.06 24.94
N GLY A 549 -6.81 -28.30 25.34
CA GLY A 549 -6.68 -28.70 26.74
C GLY A 549 -5.24 -28.73 27.28
N GLN A 550 -4.24 -28.43 26.45
CA GLN A 550 -2.81 -28.62 26.77
C GLN A 550 -2.44 -30.03 27.25
N ASN A 551 -3.21 -31.04 26.84
CA ASN A 551 -3.11 -32.41 27.33
C ASN A 551 -2.65 -33.39 26.25
N ASN A 552 -2.43 -32.93 25.01
CA ASN A 552 -1.97 -33.78 23.92
C ASN A 552 -0.49 -34.17 24.12
N PRO A 553 -0.15 -35.47 24.31
CA PRO A 553 1.22 -35.91 24.53
C PRO A 553 2.17 -35.60 23.37
N GLN A 554 1.68 -35.58 22.13
CA GLN A 554 2.48 -35.21 20.95
C GLN A 554 2.82 -33.72 20.95
N VAL A 555 1.90 -32.87 21.41
CA VAL A 555 2.16 -31.43 21.54
C VAL A 555 3.05 -31.15 22.76
N ALA A 556 2.99 -31.99 23.81
CA ALA A 556 3.90 -31.89 24.95
C ALA A 556 5.38 -32.07 24.55
N SER A 557 5.72 -33.06 23.71
CA SER A 557 7.09 -33.22 23.23
C SER A 557 7.54 -32.06 22.32
N LEU A 558 6.62 -31.49 21.54
CA LEU A 558 6.88 -30.28 20.75
C LEU A 558 7.14 -29.05 21.63
N ARG A 559 6.45 -28.93 22.79
CA ARG A 559 6.75 -27.88 23.78
C ARG A 559 8.14 -28.02 24.36
N GLU A 560 8.58 -29.24 24.68
CA GLU A 560 9.94 -29.48 25.17
C GLU A 560 10.99 -29.08 24.12
N LEU A 561 10.77 -29.46 22.85
CA LEU A 561 11.61 -29.03 21.73
C LEU A 561 11.64 -27.50 21.60
N ALA A 562 10.48 -26.85 21.60
CA ALA A 562 10.36 -25.41 21.48
C ALA A 562 11.11 -24.67 22.61
N VAL A 563 10.97 -25.13 23.86
CA VAL A 563 11.65 -24.55 25.02
C VAL A 563 13.16 -24.73 24.93
N ALA A 564 13.63 -25.91 24.51
CA ALA A 564 15.06 -26.17 24.32
C ALA A 564 15.64 -25.22 23.26
N LYS A 565 14.99 -25.12 22.09
CA LYS A 565 15.46 -24.26 20.99
C LYS A 565 15.37 -22.78 21.30
N ALA A 566 14.29 -22.31 21.91
CA ALA A 566 14.16 -20.93 22.38
C ALA A 566 15.31 -20.55 23.33
N ARG A 567 15.67 -21.46 24.25
CA ARG A 567 16.77 -21.25 25.18
C ARG A 567 18.12 -21.20 24.47
N ASP A 568 18.39 -22.14 23.56
CA ASP A 568 19.64 -22.20 22.81
C ASP A 568 19.85 -20.90 21.98
N TRP A 569 18.82 -20.46 21.26
CA TRP A 569 18.88 -19.26 20.43
C TRP A 569 19.09 -17.98 21.25
N LEU A 570 18.44 -17.89 22.42
CA LEU A 570 18.65 -16.77 23.33
C LEU A 570 20.06 -16.78 23.92
N LYS A 571 20.61 -17.95 24.26
CA LYS A 571 22.01 -18.08 24.73
C LYS A 571 23.01 -17.65 23.67
N TRP A 572 22.81 -18.06 22.41
CA TRP A 572 23.65 -17.59 21.31
C TRP A 572 23.59 -16.08 21.15
N SER A 573 22.39 -15.50 21.24
CA SER A 573 22.21 -14.05 21.20
C SER A 573 22.89 -13.31 22.36
N VAL A 574 22.89 -13.88 23.57
CA VAL A 574 23.66 -13.34 24.72
C VAL A 574 25.16 -13.38 24.46
N VAL A 575 25.67 -14.46 23.84
CA VAL A 575 27.08 -14.59 23.48
C VAL A 575 27.48 -13.48 22.50
N GLU A 576 26.66 -13.22 21.48
CA GLU A 576 26.90 -12.14 20.51
C GLU A 576 26.80 -10.75 21.14
N ALA A 577 25.75 -10.50 21.93
CA ALA A 577 25.53 -9.22 22.60
C ALA A 577 26.67 -8.82 23.55
N THR A 578 27.35 -9.80 24.15
CA THR A 578 28.45 -9.58 25.10
C THR A 578 29.84 -9.70 24.47
N GLY A 579 29.91 -9.92 23.16
CA GLY A 579 31.16 -9.95 22.39
C GLY A 579 31.58 -8.57 21.89
N ASP A 580 32.69 -8.53 21.15
CA ASP A 580 33.22 -7.33 20.47
C ASP A 580 32.82 -7.30 18.97
N GLY A 581 31.80 -8.08 18.58
CA GLY A 581 31.32 -8.17 17.21
C GLY A 581 30.65 -6.89 16.72
N ARG A 582 30.56 -6.72 15.39
CA ARG A 582 29.93 -5.56 14.74
C ARG A 582 28.50 -5.33 15.25
N ASP A 583 27.77 -6.41 15.48
CA ASP A 583 26.32 -6.39 15.76
C ASP A 583 25.98 -6.56 17.25
N ALA A 584 27.00 -6.61 18.12
CA ALA A 584 26.82 -6.78 19.57
C ALA A 584 25.92 -5.70 20.20
N GLY A 585 26.02 -4.46 19.71
CA GLY A 585 25.17 -3.35 20.16
C GLY A 585 23.69 -3.51 19.77
N ALA A 586 23.42 -4.05 18.58
CA ALA A 586 22.06 -4.32 18.10
C ALA A 586 21.42 -5.46 18.90
N ALA A 587 22.16 -6.56 19.10
CA ALA A 587 21.74 -7.69 19.92
C ALA A 587 21.46 -7.27 21.38
N THR A 588 22.34 -6.44 21.96
CA THR A 588 22.15 -5.90 23.32
C THR A 588 20.84 -5.14 23.43
N LYS A 589 20.57 -4.25 22.47
CA LYS A 589 19.34 -3.46 22.44
C LYS A 589 18.10 -4.36 22.32
N ALA A 590 18.12 -5.32 21.38
CA ALA A 590 17.00 -6.23 21.15
C ALA A 590 16.67 -7.07 22.40
N ILE A 591 17.69 -7.65 23.06
CA ILE A 591 17.49 -8.44 24.29
C ILE A 591 16.94 -7.56 25.42
N ALA A 592 17.48 -6.34 25.59
CA ALA A 592 17.01 -5.42 26.62
C ALA A 592 15.55 -5.00 26.41
N GLU A 593 15.12 -4.79 25.16
CA GLU A 593 13.72 -4.46 24.82
C GLU A 593 12.76 -5.61 25.12
N SER A 594 13.14 -6.85 24.82
CA SER A 594 12.25 -8.02 24.97
C SER A 594 12.25 -8.64 26.37
N PHE A 595 13.37 -8.61 27.09
CA PHE A 595 13.57 -9.30 28.37
C PHE A 595 13.93 -8.36 29.54
N GLY A 596 14.50 -7.18 29.27
CA GLY A 596 14.96 -6.25 30.30
C GLY A 596 15.89 -6.91 31.32
N GLU A 597 15.65 -6.66 32.61
CA GLU A 597 16.45 -7.22 33.73
C GLU A 597 16.30 -8.74 33.90
N GLN A 598 15.38 -9.42 33.19
CA GLN A 598 15.30 -10.88 33.22
C GLN A 598 16.52 -11.54 32.55
N VAL A 599 17.23 -10.80 31.69
CA VAL A 599 18.51 -11.22 31.10
C VAL A 599 19.51 -10.07 31.33
N PRO A 600 20.19 -10.03 32.48
CA PRO A 600 20.99 -8.87 32.90
C PRO A 600 22.34 -8.80 32.17
N LEU A 601 22.33 -8.33 30.93
CA LEU A 601 23.55 -8.17 30.11
C LEU A 601 24.61 -7.27 30.76
N SER A 602 24.18 -6.29 31.57
CA SER A 602 25.05 -5.36 32.30
C SER A 602 25.88 -6.02 33.40
N GLU A 603 25.45 -7.19 33.91
CA GLU A 603 26.17 -7.98 34.91
C GLU A 603 27.20 -8.93 34.25
N GLY A 604 27.26 -8.96 32.93
CA GLY A 604 28.21 -9.74 32.14
C GLY A 604 27.64 -11.06 31.62
N LYS A 605 28.37 -11.66 30.68
CA LYS A 605 27.97 -12.85 29.91
C LYS A 605 27.50 -14.02 30.77
N ASP A 606 28.28 -14.39 31.78
CA ASP A 606 27.99 -15.58 32.60
C ASP A 606 26.70 -15.41 33.43
N ALA A 607 26.47 -14.21 33.97
CA ALA A 607 25.25 -13.89 34.70
C ALA A 607 24.01 -13.93 33.78
N ALA A 608 24.12 -13.34 32.59
CA ALA A 608 23.05 -13.38 31.59
C ALA A 608 22.75 -14.82 31.12
N LEU A 609 23.76 -15.65 30.88
CA LEU A 609 23.56 -17.06 30.48
C LEU A 609 22.89 -17.88 31.59
N ALA A 610 23.29 -17.67 32.85
CA ALA A 610 22.65 -18.32 34.00
C ALA A 610 21.18 -17.89 34.14
N ALA A 611 20.88 -16.60 33.95
CA ALA A 611 19.51 -16.09 33.98
C ALA A 611 18.65 -16.74 32.88
N VAL A 612 19.20 -16.93 31.67
CA VAL A 612 18.50 -17.61 30.56
C VAL A 612 18.18 -19.08 30.91
N ASP A 613 19.04 -19.77 31.66
CA ASP A 613 18.76 -21.13 32.14
C ASP A 613 17.62 -21.19 33.15
N GLU A 614 17.44 -20.13 33.95
CA GLU A 614 16.38 -20.02 34.95
C GLU A 614 15.03 -19.54 34.40
N LEU A 615 14.98 -19.07 33.14
CA LEU A 615 13.73 -18.62 32.52
C LEU A 615 12.71 -19.76 32.45
N SER A 616 11.48 -19.44 32.86
CA SER A 616 10.39 -20.40 32.83
C SER A 616 10.04 -20.82 31.38
N PRO A 617 9.65 -22.08 31.15
CA PRO A 617 9.17 -22.54 29.85
C PRO A 617 8.06 -21.68 29.24
N VAL A 618 7.18 -21.12 30.09
CA VAL A 618 6.07 -20.26 29.67
C VAL A 618 6.59 -18.97 29.02
N ILE A 619 7.58 -18.33 29.63
CA ILE A 619 8.19 -17.10 29.09
C ILE A 619 8.91 -17.41 27.76
N LEU A 620 9.65 -18.51 27.70
CA LEU A 620 10.36 -18.90 26.48
C LEU A 620 9.39 -19.18 25.33
N ILE A 621 8.30 -19.91 25.56
CA ILE A 621 7.27 -20.15 24.54
C ILE A 621 6.58 -18.85 24.14
N ASP A 622 6.22 -18.00 25.11
CA ASP A 622 5.59 -16.72 24.84
C ASP A 622 6.44 -15.85 23.90
N LYS A 623 7.74 -15.74 24.19
CA LYS A 623 8.69 -14.96 23.41
C LYS A 623 9.15 -15.64 22.12
N LEU A 624 8.98 -16.95 21.96
CA LEU A 624 9.42 -17.69 20.78
C LEU A 624 8.67 -17.32 19.50
N LEU A 625 7.40 -16.91 19.58
CA LEU A 625 6.61 -16.63 18.35
C LEU A 625 7.11 -15.41 17.58
N THR A 626 7.65 -14.40 18.27
CA THR A 626 7.98 -13.09 17.68
C THR A 626 9.31 -12.54 18.18
N GLU A 627 9.51 -12.48 19.49
CA GLU A 627 10.62 -11.76 20.11
C GLU A 627 11.98 -12.45 19.98
N ILE A 628 12.09 -13.75 20.32
CA ILE A 628 13.36 -14.48 20.21
C ILE A 628 13.85 -14.54 18.76
N PRO A 629 13.02 -14.86 17.75
CA PRO A 629 13.46 -14.79 16.36
C PRO A 629 13.93 -13.40 15.94
N ARG A 630 13.25 -12.32 16.37
CA ARG A 630 13.68 -10.92 16.10
C ARG A 630 15.01 -10.56 16.77
N ILE A 631 15.30 -11.12 17.95
CA ILE A 631 16.60 -10.95 18.58
C ILE A 631 17.69 -11.61 17.73
N VAL A 632 17.44 -12.79 17.16
CA VAL A 632 18.41 -13.45 16.27
C VAL A 632 18.63 -12.63 15.00
N ASP A 633 17.57 -12.07 14.41
CA ASP A 633 17.68 -11.17 13.24
C ASP A 633 18.57 -9.95 13.47
N SER A 634 18.77 -9.53 14.73
CA SER A 634 19.59 -8.35 15.05
C SER A 634 21.09 -8.56 14.88
N TRP A 635 21.56 -9.81 14.79
CA TRP A 635 22.97 -10.15 14.66
C TRP A 635 23.25 -11.21 13.59
N HIS A 636 22.30 -12.09 13.29
CA HIS A 636 22.47 -13.09 12.23
C HIS A 636 22.13 -12.46 10.87
N PRO A 637 22.96 -12.67 9.84
CA PRO A 637 22.65 -12.17 8.50
C PRO A 637 21.38 -12.82 7.93
N GLN A 638 20.75 -12.15 6.97
CA GLN A 638 19.68 -12.75 6.16
C GLN A 638 20.24 -13.85 5.24
N LEU A 639 19.36 -14.73 4.77
CA LEU A 639 19.68 -15.73 3.75
C LEU A 639 20.00 -15.04 2.42
N ALA A 640 21.22 -15.25 1.93
CA ALA A 640 21.70 -14.69 0.68
C ALA A 640 21.40 -15.63 -0.50
N HIS A 641 20.95 -15.03 -1.60
CA HIS A 641 20.85 -15.67 -2.92
C HIS A 641 21.49 -14.74 -3.94
N THR A 642 22.06 -15.32 -5.00
CA THR A 642 22.51 -14.56 -6.16
C THR A 642 21.29 -14.19 -6.99
N LEU A 643 20.91 -12.91 -7.04
CA LEU A 643 19.73 -12.47 -7.80
C LEU A 643 20.12 -11.90 -9.17
N ALA A 644 19.27 -12.15 -10.16
CA ALA A 644 19.31 -11.52 -11.45
C ALA A 644 19.09 -10.00 -11.30
N PRO A 645 19.72 -9.18 -12.16
CA PRO A 645 19.50 -7.74 -12.17
C PRO A 645 18.03 -7.38 -12.44
N VAL A 646 17.54 -6.34 -11.77
CA VAL A 646 16.19 -5.81 -11.99
C VAL A 646 16.19 -4.99 -13.28
N ALA A 647 15.20 -5.21 -14.15
CA ALA A 647 15.07 -4.46 -15.40
C ALA A 647 14.91 -2.95 -15.12
N SER A 648 15.67 -2.12 -15.84
CA SER A 648 15.84 -0.68 -15.58
C SER A 648 14.70 0.24 -16.06
N ILE A 649 13.45 -0.24 -16.15
CA ILE A 649 12.43 0.43 -17.00
C ILE A 649 11.39 1.22 -16.18
N GLY A 650 11.30 2.52 -16.49
CA GLY A 650 10.06 3.30 -16.36
C GLY A 650 9.88 4.18 -15.10
N HIS A 651 10.83 4.23 -14.17
CA HIS A 651 10.62 5.01 -12.94
C HIS A 651 10.54 6.53 -13.19
N ASP A 652 9.64 7.22 -12.48
CA ASP A 652 9.61 8.69 -12.42
C ASP A 652 10.80 9.21 -11.57
N TRP A 653 11.98 9.16 -12.19
CA TRP A 653 13.24 9.59 -11.58
C TRP A 653 13.21 11.05 -11.17
N ASP A 654 12.49 11.90 -11.94
CA ASP A 654 12.35 13.31 -11.64
C ASP A 654 11.59 13.51 -10.32
N TRP A 655 10.53 12.73 -10.08
CA TRP A 655 9.83 12.75 -8.80
C TRP A 655 10.69 12.23 -7.64
N LEU A 656 11.42 11.11 -7.84
CA LEU A 656 12.33 10.58 -6.82
C LEU A 656 13.42 11.59 -6.44
N GLU A 657 14.03 12.24 -7.43
CA GLU A 657 15.02 13.29 -7.23
C GLU A 657 14.45 14.50 -6.47
N GLN A 658 13.25 14.94 -6.82
CA GLN A 658 12.54 16.00 -6.09
C GLN A 658 12.30 15.63 -4.63
N GLN A 659 11.93 14.39 -4.33
CA GLN A 659 11.71 13.93 -2.96
C GLN A 659 13.01 13.91 -2.14
N ILE A 660 14.12 13.46 -2.73
CA ILE A 660 15.46 13.50 -2.10
C ILE A 660 15.88 14.94 -1.82
N ALA A 661 15.71 15.84 -2.79
CA ALA A 661 16.00 17.27 -2.63
C ALA A 661 15.14 17.91 -1.54
N ALA A 662 13.85 17.55 -1.48
CA ALA A 662 12.95 18.02 -0.44
C ALA A 662 13.36 17.51 0.95
N ALA A 663 13.77 16.24 1.08
CA ALA A 663 14.25 15.67 2.34
C ALA A 663 15.53 16.39 2.82
N ARG A 664 16.47 16.67 1.92
CA ARG A 664 17.65 17.47 2.23
C ARG A 664 17.31 18.88 2.72
N LYS A 665 16.37 19.54 2.07
CA LYS A 665 15.94 20.89 2.45
C LYS A 665 15.34 20.94 3.86
N ARG A 666 14.76 19.84 4.34
CA ARG A 666 14.26 19.66 5.72
C ARG A 666 15.35 19.33 6.75
N GLY A 667 16.61 19.17 6.31
CA GLY A 667 17.75 18.87 7.17
C GLY A 667 18.07 17.39 7.35
N GLU A 668 17.44 16.49 6.59
CA GLU A 668 17.78 15.06 6.61
C GLU A 668 19.22 14.84 6.10
N LYS A 669 20.00 14.02 6.80
CA LYS A 669 21.44 13.80 6.56
C LYS A 669 21.73 12.66 5.59
N HIS A 670 20.86 11.66 5.49
CA HIS A 670 21.10 10.49 4.64
C HIS A 670 19.84 10.05 3.88
N PRO A 671 19.18 10.94 3.12
CA PRO A 671 18.13 10.51 2.21
C PRO A 671 18.77 9.66 1.09
N CYS A 672 18.12 8.56 0.74
CA CYS A 672 18.61 7.60 -0.24
C CYS A 672 17.48 7.07 -1.13
N ILE A 673 17.88 6.51 -2.27
CA ILE A 673 17.05 5.60 -3.05
C ILE A 673 17.27 4.19 -2.51
N SER A 674 16.20 3.51 -2.13
CA SER A 674 16.24 2.09 -1.76
C SER A 674 15.76 1.23 -2.92
N ILE A 675 16.46 0.13 -3.18
CA ILE A 675 16.07 -0.93 -4.11
C ILE A 675 15.87 -2.20 -3.28
N GLY A 676 14.61 -2.62 -3.13
CA GLY A 676 14.26 -3.87 -2.46
C GLY A 676 14.64 -5.09 -3.28
N ALA A 677 14.71 -6.27 -2.65
CA ALA A 677 15.06 -7.51 -3.37
C ALA A 677 14.01 -7.90 -4.44
N GLY A 678 12.77 -7.42 -4.32
CA GLY A 678 11.71 -7.57 -5.32
C GLY A 678 11.74 -6.54 -6.46
N GLY A 679 12.74 -5.66 -6.51
CA GLY A 679 12.88 -4.61 -7.53
C GLY A 679 12.07 -3.34 -7.29
N GLU A 680 11.42 -3.21 -6.13
CA GLU A 680 10.76 -1.97 -5.73
C GLU A 680 11.78 -0.84 -5.50
N ILE A 681 11.51 0.33 -6.07
CA ILE A 681 12.33 1.54 -5.89
C ILE A 681 11.56 2.56 -5.08
N ALA A 682 12.14 3.04 -3.98
CA ALA A 682 11.51 4.02 -3.11
C ALA A 682 12.53 5.04 -2.57
N VAL A 683 12.02 6.14 -2.01
CA VAL A 683 12.83 7.04 -1.20
C VAL A 683 12.85 6.52 0.24
N SER A 684 14.02 6.50 0.85
CA SER A 684 14.21 6.02 2.22
C SER A 684 15.23 6.88 2.96
N ILE A 685 15.27 6.75 4.28
CA ILE A 685 16.23 7.46 5.14
C ILE A 685 17.12 6.42 5.81
N LEU A 686 18.43 6.52 5.58
CA LEU A 686 19.38 5.64 6.24
C LEU A 686 19.64 6.10 7.68
N PRO A 687 19.75 5.15 8.64
CA PRO A 687 20.08 5.50 10.01
C PRO A 687 21.44 6.20 10.08
N PRO A 688 21.65 7.13 11.02
CA PRO A 688 22.89 7.88 11.13
C PRO A 688 24.03 6.98 11.63
N MET A 689 24.76 6.38 10.71
CA MET A 689 25.93 5.54 10.99
C MET A 689 27.23 6.31 10.68
N PRO A 690 28.30 6.16 11.48
CA PRO A 690 29.54 6.93 11.30
C PRO A 690 30.23 6.79 9.94
N TRP A 691 29.95 5.71 9.21
CA TRP A 691 30.58 5.35 7.94
C TRP A 691 29.74 5.72 6.71
N ILE A 692 28.48 6.12 6.88
CA ILE A 692 27.63 6.55 5.76
C ILE A 692 28.01 7.98 5.38
N PRO A 693 28.37 8.25 4.11
CA PRO A 693 28.76 9.59 3.69
C PRO A 693 27.55 10.51 3.58
N VAL A 694 27.75 11.79 3.88
CA VAL A 694 26.78 12.85 3.60
C VAL A 694 27.01 13.34 2.17
N VAL A 695 26.02 13.20 1.30
CA VAL A 695 26.04 13.77 -0.06
C VAL A 695 25.67 15.26 0.01
N ASP A 696 26.62 16.14 -0.31
CA ASP A 696 26.45 17.60 -0.21
C ASP A 696 25.50 18.17 -1.28
N ASP A 697 25.66 17.74 -2.54
CA ASP A 697 24.78 18.13 -3.65
C ASP A 697 23.95 16.94 -4.11
N VAL A 698 22.68 16.93 -3.69
CA VAL A 698 21.75 15.86 -4.04
C VAL A 698 21.11 15.99 -5.42
N THR A 699 21.38 17.10 -6.13
CA THR A 699 20.94 17.27 -7.52
C THR A 699 21.90 16.62 -8.51
N GLU A 700 23.14 16.35 -8.10
CA GLU A 700 24.10 15.59 -8.92
C GLU A 700 24.18 14.11 -8.53
N LYS A 701 24.16 13.81 -7.22
CA LYS A 701 24.39 12.46 -6.69
C LYS A 701 23.39 12.10 -5.61
N VAL A 702 23.23 10.80 -5.36
CA VAL A 702 22.34 10.29 -4.31
C VAL A 702 22.95 9.07 -3.63
N LEU A 703 22.54 8.83 -2.37
CA LEU A 703 22.81 7.56 -1.71
C LEU A 703 21.90 6.48 -2.30
N LEU A 704 22.45 5.31 -2.58
CA LEU A 704 21.72 4.12 -3.00
C LEU A 704 21.87 3.07 -1.90
N SER A 705 20.76 2.54 -1.38
CA SER A 705 20.73 1.28 -0.62
C SER A 705 20.11 0.20 -1.50
N SER A 706 20.85 -0.88 -1.75
CA SER A 706 20.42 -1.96 -2.63
C SER A 706 20.48 -3.28 -1.88
N ASN A 707 19.33 -3.95 -1.77
CA ASN A 707 19.19 -5.30 -1.20
C ASN A 707 19.17 -6.40 -2.29
N SER A 708 19.36 -6.03 -3.56
CA SER A 708 19.32 -6.93 -4.71
C SER A 708 20.39 -8.03 -4.70
N SER A 709 21.45 -7.92 -3.90
CA SER A 709 22.53 -8.92 -3.85
C SER A 709 22.40 -9.94 -2.72
N GLY A 710 21.27 -9.96 -2.00
CA GLY A 710 21.13 -10.74 -0.75
C GLY A 710 21.88 -10.14 0.45
N SER A 711 22.59 -9.03 0.25
CA SER A 711 23.20 -8.19 1.30
C SER A 711 22.92 -6.72 1.00
N GLU A 712 22.71 -5.91 2.04
CA GLU A 712 22.50 -4.47 1.88
C GLU A 712 23.82 -3.81 1.44
N ILE A 713 23.81 -3.22 0.25
CA ILE A 713 24.91 -2.46 -0.31
C ILE A 713 24.54 -0.98 -0.28
N ILE A 714 25.39 -0.15 0.34
CA ILE A 714 25.22 1.31 0.38
C ILE A 714 26.29 2.00 -0.45
N LEU A 715 25.89 2.80 -1.43
CA LEU A 715 26.77 3.48 -2.39
C LEU A 715 26.38 4.94 -2.58
N VAL A 716 27.31 5.76 -3.08
CA VAL A 716 27.01 7.08 -3.65
C VAL A 716 27.06 6.96 -5.16
N VAL A 717 25.97 7.28 -5.84
CA VAL A 717 25.82 7.15 -7.30
C VAL A 717 25.39 8.47 -7.92
N SER A 718 25.63 8.65 -9.22
CA SER A 718 25.11 9.79 -9.98
C SER A 718 23.67 9.51 -10.44
N TRP A 719 22.86 10.56 -10.61
CA TRP A 719 21.53 10.40 -11.21
C TRP A 719 21.61 9.88 -12.65
N GLU A 720 22.66 10.23 -13.40
CA GLU A 720 22.91 9.72 -14.75
C GLU A 720 23.12 8.20 -14.76
N ASP A 721 23.97 7.69 -13.87
CA ASP A 721 24.24 6.24 -13.76
C ASP A 721 23.01 5.47 -13.28
N LEU A 722 22.25 6.06 -12.33
CA LEU A 722 21.02 5.47 -11.80
C LEU A 722 19.94 5.36 -12.90
N ARG A 723 19.70 6.44 -13.65
CA ARG A 723 18.76 6.49 -14.79
C ARG A 723 19.18 5.53 -15.92
N ALA A 724 20.48 5.32 -16.09
CA ALA A 724 21.03 4.40 -17.08
C ALA A 724 21.12 2.93 -16.63
N GLY A 725 20.70 2.60 -15.39
CA GLY A 725 20.78 1.26 -14.83
C GLY A 725 22.20 0.75 -14.57
N LYS A 726 23.20 1.63 -14.48
CA LYS A 726 24.62 1.25 -14.32
C LYS A 726 25.05 1.08 -12.85
N VAL A 727 24.13 0.64 -12.00
CA VAL A 727 24.36 0.51 -10.55
C VAL A 727 24.01 -0.90 -10.07
N PRO A 728 24.66 -1.40 -9.00
CA PRO A 728 24.37 -2.73 -8.47
C PRO A 728 22.89 -2.93 -8.14
N GLY A 729 22.29 -3.93 -8.80
CA GLY A 729 20.86 -4.25 -8.69
C GLY A 729 20.01 -3.83 -9.89
N LEU A 730 20.52 -2.96 -10.77
CA LEU A 730 19.82 -2.52 -12.01
C LEU A 730 20.59 -2.88 -13.30
N SER A 731 21.78 -3.49 -13.18
CA SER A 731 22.75 -3.69 -14.27
C SER A 731 22.89 -5.13 -14.74
#